data_AF-A0A8K0A233-F1
#
_entry.id   AF-A0A8K0A233-F1
#
_cell.length_a   1.000
_cell.length_b   1.000
_cell.length_c   1.000
_cell.angle_alpha   90.00
_cell.angle_beta   90.00
_cell.angle_gamma   90.00
#
_symmetry.space_group_name_H-M   'P 1'
#
loop_
_entity.id
_entity.type
_entity.pdbx_description
1 polymer ?
#
loop_
_entity_poly.entity_id
_entity_poly.type
_entity_poly.pdbx_seq_one_letter_code
_entity_poly.pdbx_strand_id
1 'polypeptide(L)'
;MGSRMTMIWVFLSLSLMADTGAEQAGLFLTTYSGYDYFKVQASGPMTSANVNATCEAAGYAAPCAGLGSLCEGDCVQTGLDNCGWPMDEIAKQLCSGRASQCPQMDRIYVVMATTFRSGSACGVERAGCSGSVTGPNCYCATGNNYNNGYALCAQVGVNSCLPNPCHIQATCTDPPYPSTNATCTCNAGYTGDGRVNGTGCSDIVNACLSNPCHAQATCTDNPPPALDANCTCNAGYTGDGRTNGTGCSDTNACSSNPCHAQATCTDNPAPALDASCSCNVGYTGDGRSNGTGCSDINACSSNPCHAQATCTDNPAPALDANCTCNVGYTGDGRAIGTGCSDINTCSKSSNPCHAQATCTDNPAPALDANCTCNVGYTGDGRTNGTGCLDINACSANPCHAQATCTDNPAPALDANCTCNVGYTGDGRANGAGCSDFNTCSKSSNPCHAQATCTDNPAPALDANCTCNVGYTGDGRANGTGCSDINACSSNPCHAQATCTDNPAPALDANCTCNVGYTGDGRANGTGCSDINTCSKSSNPCHAQATCTDNPAPALDANCTCNVGYTGDGRANGTGCSDINACSSNPCHTQATCTDNPAPALDANCTCNVGYTGDGRANGTGCSDINTCLNSSNPCHAQATCTDNPAPALDANCTCNVGYTGDGRANGTGCLDENACLSNPCHTNANCTDNPPPAIDANCTCNAGYTGDGRANGTGCSDVNACSSNPCHANATCTDNPAPALDASCTCNAGFAGDGVVNANGTGCLLQPVSGAGSSDIAFFLTLACTLMAILSTVSEQAMFE
;
A
#
# COMPACT_ATOMS: atom_id res chain seq x y z
N MET A 1 71.56 44.70 -77.96
CA MET A 1 71.87 44.71 -79.41
C MET A 1 70.97 45.76 -80.07
N GLY A 2 71.36 46.52 -81.09
CA GLY A 2 72.66 46.61 -81.77
C GLY A 2 72.53 46.59 -83.30
N SER A 3 73.20 47.52 -83.99
CA SER A 3 73.22 47.74 -85.46
C SER A 3 72.05 48.54 -86.07
N ARG A 4 72.27 49.37 -87.10
CA ARG A 4 73.44 50.21 -87.48
C ARG A 4 73.02 51.19 -88.59
N MET A 5 73.52 52.43 -88.57
CA MET A 5 73.52 53.27 -89.78
C MET A 5 74.51 52.72 -90.81
N THR A 6 74.18 52.88 -92.09
CA THR A 6 75.14 52.83 -93.21
C THR A 6 74.84 54.00 -94.14
N MET A 7 75.89 54.74 -94.52
CA MET A 7 75.81 55.96 -95.34
C MET A 7 76.68 55.76 -96.59
N ILE A 8 76.24 56.24 -97.75
CA ILE A 8 77.00 56.16 -99.02
C ILE A 8 77.06 57.55 -99.66
N TRP A 9 78.25 57.92 -100.14
CA TRP A 9 78.58 59.22 -100.74
C TRP A 9 79.39 59.02 -102.04
N VAL A 10 78.93 59.58 -103.17
CA VAL A 10 79.73 60.04 -104.32
C VAL A 10 78.94 61.19 -104.96
N PHE A 11 79.22 62.47 -104.67
CA PHE A 11 80.26 63.37 -105.20
C PHE A 11 79.98 63.99 -106.58
N LEU A 12 80.16 65.32 -106.62
CA LEU A 12 79.93 66.25 -107.74
C LEU A 12 81.29 66.83 -108.21
N SER A 13 81.37 67.44 -109.41
CA SER A 13 82.57 68.14 -109.88
C SER A 13 82.25 69.52 -110.50
N LEU A 14 83.22 70.43 -110.44
CA LEU A 14 83.09 71.87 -110.75
C LEU A 14 84.43 72.42 -111.31
N SER A 15 84.44 73.56 -112.00
CA SER A 15 85.66 74.27 -112.43
C SER A 15 85.42 75.79 -112.59
N LEU A 16 86.49 76.60 -112.55
CA LEU A 16 86.50 78.07 -112.39
C LEU A 16 87.47 78.77 -113.37
N MET A 17 87.20 80.03 -113.74
CA MET A 17 88.18 81.04 -114.27
C MET A 17 87.73 82.50 -113.95
N ALA A 18 88.58 83.52 -114.22
CA ALA A 18 88.46 84.91 -113.73
C ALA A 18 88.82 86.01 -114.77
N ASP A 19 88.93 87.29 -114.33
CA ASP A 19 88.65 88.55 -115.08
C ASP A 19 89.85 89.55 -115.23
N THR A 20 89.78 90.52 -116.17
CA THR A 20 90.25 91.96 -116.10
C THR A 20 90.31 92.70 -117.46
N GLY A 21 89.98 94.02 -117.51
CA GLY A 21 90.42 94.96 -118.58
C GLY A 21 89.57 96.24 -118.81
N ALA A 22 90.18 97.42 -119.06
CA ALA A 22 89.52 98.69 -119.44
C ALA A 22 90.51 99.74 -120.02
N GLU A 23 90.04 100.73 -120.81
CA GLU A 23 90.87 101.82 -121.38
C GLU A 23 90.14 103.20 -121.44
N GLN A 24 90.79 104.23 -121.99
CA GLN A 24 90.72 105.65 -121.60
C GLN A 24 89.38 106.40 -121.87
N ALA A 25 88.95 107.24 -120.92
CA ALA A 25 87.74 108.07 -120.98
C ALA A 25 88.03 109.59 -120.83
N GLY A 26 87.15 110.44 -121.36
CA GLY A 26 87.26 111.90 -121.27
C GLY A 26 86.90 112.46 -119.88
N LEU A 27 87.44 113.63 -119.51
CA LEU A 27 87.09 114.27 -118.24
C LEU A 27 85.88 115.19 -118.41
N PHE A 28 84.77 114.88 -117.73
CA PHE A 28 83.57 115.70 -117.74
C PHE A 28 83.85 117.14 -117.27
N LEU A 29 83.24 118.10 -117.96
CA LEU A 29 83.24 119.53 -117.62
C LEU A 29 81.91 119.94 -117.00
N THR A 30 80.84 119.88 -117.78
CA THR A 30 79.48 120.32 -117.42
C THR A 30 78.47 119.75 -118.42
N THR A 31 77.23 119.61 -117.99
CA THR A 31 76.08 119.49 -118.91
C THR A 31 75.68 120.89 -119.38
N TYR A 32 75.29 121.06 -120.65
CA TYR A 32 74.62 122.28 -121.14
C TYR A 32 73.69 121.96 -122.32
N SER A 33 72.48 122.53 -122.32
CA SER A 33 71.44 122.30 -123.34
C SER A 33 71.13 120.81 -123.64
N GLY A 34 71.25 119.94 -122.62
CA GLY A 34 70.99 118.50 -122.76
C GLY A 34 72.17 117.65 -123.23
N TYR A 35 73.34 118.25 -123.48
CA TYR A 35 74.58 117.54 -123.83
C TYR A 35 75.57 117.58 -122.67
N ASP A 36 76.18 116.44 -122.34
CA ASP A 36 77.32 116.36 -121.43
C ASP A 36 78.60 116.68 -122.20
N TYR A 37 79.33 117.71 -121.75
CA TYR A 37 80.60 118.13 -122.37
C TYR A 37 81.78 117.62 -121.57
N PHE A 38 82.81 117.18 -122.30
CA PHE A 38 84.04 116.62 -121.78
C PHE A 38 85.23 117.41 -122.34
N LYS A 39 86.33 117.44 -121.60
CA LYS A 39 87.66 117.75 -122.15
C LYS A 39 88.46 116.47 -122.37
N VAL A 40 88.96 116.31 -123.58
CA VAL A 40 89.84 115.20 -123.99
C VAL A 40 91.21 115.79 -124.33
N GLN A 41 92.29 115.12 -123.92
CA GLN A 41 93.64 115.65 -124.15
C GLN A 41 94.06 115.43 -125.60
N ALA A 42 94.32 116.52 -126.32
CA ALA A 42 94.82 116.46 -127.69
C ALA A 42 96.35 116.35 -127.72
N SER A 43 96.90 115.81 -128.81
CA SER A 43 98.34 115.73 -129.07
C SER A 43 98.68 116.45 -130.36
N GLY A 44 99.78 117.21 -130.39
CA GLY A 44 100.15 118.05 -131.53
C GLY A 44 99.41 119.41 -131.57
N PRO A 45 99.34 120.07 -132.74
CA PRO A 45 98.86 121.46 -132.86
C PRO A 45 97.35 121.57 -132.74
N MET A 46 96.85 122.66 -132.16
CA MET A 46 95.42 122.88 -131.93
C MET A 46 94.71 123.45 -133.18
N THR A 47 94.70 122.66 -134.26
CA THR A 47 93.87 122.90 -135.45
C THR A 47 92.44 122.40 -135.20
N SER A 48 91.45 122.93 -135.93
CA SER A 48 90.05 122.45 -135.85
C SER A 48 89.93 120.94 -136.13
N ALA A 49 90.68 120.44 -137.12
CA ALA A 49 90.67 119.03 -137.49
C ALA A 49 91.24 118.11 -136.39
N ASN A 50 92.29 118.54 -135.69
CA ASN A 50 92.87 117.77 -134.58
C ASN A 50 91.92 117.75 -133.37
N VAL A 51 91.21 118.85 -133.11
CA VAL A 51 90.17 118.91 -132.06
C VAL A 51 89.04 117.92 -132.36
N ASN A 52 88.53 117.86 -133.59
CA ASN A 52 87.47 116.90 -133.93
C ASN A 52 87.94 115.44 -133.83
N ALA A 53 89.08 115.11 -134.46
CA ALA A 53 89.63 113.75 -134.42
C ALA A 53 89.95 113.26 -132.98
N THR A 54 90.34 114.17 -132.08
CA THR A 54 90.56 113.87 -130.65
C THR A 54 89.26 113.46 -129.95
N CYS A 55 88.12 114.06 -130.31
CA CYS A 55 86.82 113.68 -129.76
C CYS A 55 86.34 112.33 -130.31
N GLU A 56 86.40 112.14 -131.63
CA GLU A 56 85.96 110.92 -132.30
C GLU A 56 86.72 109.69 -131.80
N ALA A 57 88.04 109.80 -131.62
CA ALA A 57 88.88 108.74 -131.09
C ALA A 57 88.55 108.36 -129.63
N ALA A 58 87.91 109.25 -128.87
CA ALA A 58 87.45 109.02 -127.51
C ALA A 58 85.96 108.64 -127.40
N GLY A 59 85.27 108.40 -128.53
CA GLY A 59 83.85 108.02 -128.57
C GLY A 59 82.87 109.18 -128.40
N TYR A 60 83.33 110.43 -128.57
CA TYR A 60 82.54 111.65 -128.48
C TYR A 60 82.50 112.39 -129.82
N ALA A 61 81.58 113.35 -129.98
CA ALA A 61 81.60 114.30 -131.09
C ALA A 61 82.17 115.65 -130.65
N ALA A 62 82.87 116.40 -131.51
CA ALA A 62 83.24 117.77 -131.19
C ALA A 62 82.05 118.72 -131.42
N PRO A 63 81.73 119.65 -130.49
CA PRO A 63 80.68 120.63 -130.68
C PRO A 63 81.19 121.80 -131.53
N CYS A 64 80.30 122.38 -132.33
CA CYS A 64 80.58 123.62 -133.04
C CYS A 64 80.72 124.81 -132.07
N ALA A 65 81.55 125.79 -132.42
CA ALA A 65 81.78 126.99 -131.62
C ALA A 65 80.58 127.96 -131.55
N GLY A 66 79.60 127.79 -132.43
CA GLY A 66 78.44 128.65 -132.59
C GLY A 66 77.90 128.59 -134.02
N LEU A 67 76.75 129.23 -134.25
CA LEU A 67 76.16 129.34 -135.59
C LEU A 67 76.80 130.50 -136.36
N GLY A 68 77.36 130.20 -137.55
CA GLY A 68 77.95 131.21 -138.43
C GLY A 68 79.21 130.75 -139.18
N SER A 69 79.47 131.36 -140.33
CA SER A 69 80.48 130.93 -141.33
C SER A 69 81.96 131.04 -140.92
N LEU A 70 82.25 131.42 -139.68
CA LEU A 70 83.58 131.39 -139.06
C LEU A 70 83.70 130.35 -137.93
N CYS A 71 82.58 129.77 -137.47
CA CYS A 71 82.50 128.89 -136.31
C CYS A 71 81.97 127.49 -136.64
N GLU A 72 81.20 127.37 -137.70
CA GLU A 72 80.62 126.13 -138.20
C GLU A 72 81.64 125.41 -139.11
N GLY A 73 82.17 124.28 -138.62
CA GLY A 73 83.15 123.44 -139.30
C GLY A 73 82.75 121.97 -139.27
N ASP A 74 83.71 121.05 -139.33
CA ASP A 74 83.47 119.61 -139.12
C ASP A 74 83.23 119.35 -137.63
N CYS A 75 81.98 119.53 -137.21
CA CYS A 75 81.52 119.47 -135.82
C CYS A 75 80.01 119.20 -135.75
N VAL A 76 79.52 118.78 -134.58
CA VAL A 76 78.09 118.60 -134.30
C VAL A 76 77.52 119.90 -133.71
N GLN A 77 76.38 120.34 -134.23
CA GLN A 77 75.63 121.44 -133.61
C GLN A 77 75.04 120.98 -132.27
N THR A 78 75.30 121.74 -131.22
CA THR A 78 74.91 121.43 -129.83
C THR A 78 74.21 122.65 -129.21
N GLY A 79 74.39 122.93 -127.91
CA GLY A 79 73.85 124.13 -127.27
C GLY A 79 74.64 125.42 -127.55
N LEU A 80 75.84 125.31 -128.11
CA LEU A 80 76.72 126.45 -128.37
C LEU A 80 76.24 127.21 -129.61
N ASP A 81 75.74 128.43 -129.42
CA ASP A 81 75.16 129.28 -130.45
C ASP A 81 76.02 130.52 -130.78
N ASN A 82 76.75 131.04 -129.80
CA ASN A 82 77.41 132.35 -129.81
C ASN A 82 78.78 132.36 -130.50
N CYS A 83 78.79 132.35 -131.84
CA CYS A 83 80.00 132.43 -132.66
C CYS A 83 80.89 133.68 -132.38
N GLY A 84 80.32 134.75 -131.80
CA GLY A 84 81.09 135.93 -131.39
C GLY A 84 81.92 135.73 -130.11
N TRP A 85 81.50 134.81 -129.24
CA TRP A 85 82.19 134.44 -128.00
C TRP A 85 82.13 132.91 -127.80
N PRO A 86 82.89 132.12 -128.57
CA PRO A 86 82.91 130.67 -128.43
C PRO A 86 83.19 130.18 -127.00
N MET A 87 82.43 129.19 -126.56
CA MET A 87 82.47 128.57 -125.22
C MET A 87 82.04 129.46 -124.05
N ASP A 88 81.59 130.71 -124.25
CA ASP A 88 81.09 131.55 -123.14
C ASP A 88 79.89 130.89 -122.44
N GLU A 89 79.08 130.11 -123.14
CA GLU A 89 77.91 129.40 -122.61
C GLU A 89 78.30 128.31 -121.60
N ILE A 90 79.39 127.57 -121.87
CA ILE A 90 79.96 126.57 -120.96
C ILE A 90 80.69 127.27 -119.81
N ALA A 91 81.40 128.38 -120.07
CA ALA A 91 82.04 129.17 -119.03
C ALA A 91 81.06 129.85 -118.06
N LYS A 92 79.83 130.15 -118.50
CA LYS A 92 78.73 130.58 -117.62
C LYS A 92 78.30 129.48 -116.65
N GLN A 93 78.28 128.21 -117.08
CA GLN A 93 78.00 127.09 -116.16
C GLN A 93 79.17 126.84 -115.19
N LEU A 94 80.41 126.82 -115.70
CA LEU A 94 81.61 126.49 -114.92
C LEU A 94 82.06 127.60 -113.96
N CYS A 95 81.99 128.86 -114.40
CA CYS A 95 82.59 130.01 -113.72
C CYS A 95 81.66 131.22 -113.57
N SER A 96 80.39 131.13 -114.00
CA SER A 96 79.41 132.24 -113.99
C SER A 96 79.90 133.52 -114.67
N GLY A 97 80.77 133.39 -115.66
CA GLY A 97 81.42 134.50 -116.36
C GLY A 97 81.85 134.13 -117.77
N ARG A 98 82.69 134.97 -118.39
CA ARG A 98 83.22 134.70 -119.73
C ARG A 98 84.30 133.63 -119.71
N ALA A 99 84.43 132.88 -120.80
CA ALA A 99 85.49 131.89 -121.00
C ALA A 99 86.88 132.53 -120.86
N SER A 100 87.04 133.78 -121.31
CA SER A 100 88.24 134.62 -121.13
C SER A 100 88.64 134.91 -119.67
N GLN A 101 87.79 134.60 -118.70
CA GLN A 101 88.01 134.83 -117.27
C GLN A 101 87.95 133.53 -116.44
N CYS A 102 87.52 132.42 -117.04
CA CYS A 102 87.25 131.15 -116.36
C CYS A 102 88.52 130.29 -116.26
N PRO A 103 89.08 130.03 -115.07
CA PRO A 103 90.32 129.24 -114.93
C PRO A 103 90.20 127.79 -115.42
N GLN A 104 88.99 127.23 -115.44
CA GLN A 104 88.74 125.86 -115.90
C GLN A 104 88.74 125.72 -117.44
N MET A 105 88.64 126.83 -118.19
CA MET A 105 88.67 126.85 -119.65
C MET A 105 90.10 126.98 -120.22
N ASP A 106 91.11 127.16 -119.37
CA ASP A 106 92.51 127.34 -119.78
C ASP A 106 93.03 126.13 -120.60
N ARG A 107 93.66 126.41 -121.73
CA ARG A 107 94.13 125.45 -122.74
C ARG A 107 93.04 124.60 -123.40
N ILE A 108 91.75 124.97 -123.28
CA ILE A 108 90.64 124.28 -123.95
C ILE A 108 90.33 124.96 -125.29
N TYR A 109 90.09 124.15 -126.32
CA TYR A 109 89.87 124.55 -127.71
C TYR A 109 88.59 123.94 -128.28
N VAL A 110 87.87 124.73 -129.07
CA VAL A 110 86.65 124.34 -129.80
C VAL A 110 86.87 124.43 -131.31
N VAL A 111 86.16 123.60 -132.07
CA VAL A 111 86.18 123.58 -133.54
C VAL A 111 85.64 124.90 -134.08
N MET A 112 86.40 125.52 -134.98
CA MET A 112 86.02 126.67 -135.79
C MET A 112 85.98 126.28 -137.27
N ALA A 113 85.31 127.08 -138.11
CA ALA A 113 85.32 126.89 -139.56
C ALA A 113 86.75 126.94 -140.13
N THR A 114 87.02 126.24 -141.22
CA THR A 114 88.36 126.16 -141.84
C THR A 114 88.91 127.52 -142.30
N THR A 115 88.02 128.48 -142.56
CA THR A 115 88.31 129.88 -142.87
C THR A 115 88.89 130.67 -141.70
N PHE A 116 88.65 130.24 -140.45
CA PHE A 116 89.10 130.95 -139.25
C PHE A 116 90.61 130.78 -139.04
N ARG A 117 91.36 131.86 -139.27
CA ARG A 117 92.82 131.97 -139.05
C ARG A 117 93.62 130.76 -139.57
N SER A 118 93.27 130.31 -140.78
CA SER A 118 93.87 129.15 -141.47
C SER A 118 93.68 127.82 -140.72
N GLY A 119 92.43 127.37 -140.57
CA GLY A 119 92.07 126.07 -139.97
C GLY A 119 92.36 125.95 -138.48
N SER A 120 92.55 127.08 -137.79
CA SER A 120 92.89 127.13 -136.37
C SER A 120 91.67 126.87 -135.50
N ALA A 121 91.82 126.08 -134.43
CA ALA A 121 90.82 126.10 -133.36
C ALA A 121 90.86 127.46 -132.61
N CYS A 122 89.75 127.77 -131.93
CA CYS A 122 89.64 128.91 -131.00
C CYS A 122 89.76 128.38 -129.57
N GLY A 123 90.65 128.96 -128.75
CA GLY A 123 90.83 128.54 -127.36
C GLY A 123 91.11 129.67 -126.38
N VAL A 124 91.17 129.34 -125.09
CA VAL A 124 91.50 130.26 -124.00
C VAL A 124 92.89 129.93 -123.48
N GLU A 125 93.76 130.94 -123.35
CA GLU A 125 95.13 130.79 -122.83
C GLU A 125 95.42 131.90 -121.81
N ARG A 126 95.84 131.52 -120.60
CA ARG A 126 96.05 132.45 -119.48
C ARG A 126 97.51 132.82 -119.22
N ALA A 127 98.45 132.31 -120.00
CA ALA A 127 99.88 132.63 -119.90
C ALA A 127 100.53 132.81 -121.29
N GLY A 128 101.55 133.68 -121.38
CA GLY A 128 102.37 133.82 -122.59
C GLY A 128 101.80 134.71 -123.71
N CYS A 129 100.78 135.51 -123.45
CA CYS A 129 100.17 136.41 -124.44
C CYS A 129 101.15 137.40 -125.09
N SER A 130 101.49 137.16 -126.36
CA SER A 130 102.27 138.11 -127.15
C SER A 130 101.45 139.34 -127.53
N GLY A 131 102.06 140.51 -127.35
CA GLY A 131 102.60 141.25 -128.51
C GLY A 131 101.84 141.09 -129.82
N SER A 132 100.71 141.78 -130.05
CA SER A 132 100.16 142.82 -129.17
C SER A 132 98.63 142.86 -129.17
N VAL A 133 98.03 142.53 -128.03
CA VAL A 133 97.30 143.52 -127.21
C VAL A 133 97.60 143.24 -125.73
N THR A 134 97.88 144.26 -124.93
CA THR A 134 98.14 144.11 -123.48
C THR A 134 96.84 144.01 -122.68
N GLY A 135 96.52 142.82 -122.20
CA GLY A 135 95.42 142.52 -121.27
C GLY A 135 95.66 141.16 -120.58
N PRO A 136 95.02 140.87 -119.43
CA PRO A 136 95.49 139.80 -118.54
C PRO A 136 95.17 138.34 -118.95
N ASN A 137 94.35 138.08 -119.98
CA ASN A 137 94.12 136.73 -120.52
C ASN A 137 93.96 136.79 -122.05
N CYS A 138 94.40 135.76 -122.79
CA CYS A 138 94.17 135.64 -124.22
C CYS A 138 92.84 134.92 -124.48
N TYR A 139 91.89 135.63 -125.09
CA TYR A 139 90.62 135.05 -125.53
C TYR A 139 90.59 134.79 -127.04
N CYS A 140 90.06 133.63 -127.42
CA CYS A 140 90.11 133.09 -128.76
C CYS A 140 91.53 133.18 -129.36
N ALA A 141 92.48 132.61 -128.63
CA ALA A 141 93.85 132.42 -129.07
C ALA A 141 93.88 131.56 -130.35
N THR A 142 94.78 131.87 -131.28
CA THR A 142 94.96 131.11 -132.52
C THR A 142 95.62 129.77 -132.17
N GLY A 143 94.82 128.71 -132.04
CA GLY A 143 95.28 127.34 -131.73
C GLY A 143 96.43 126.81 -132.59
N ASN A 144 96.61 127.27 -133.84
CA ASN A 144 97.79 126.92 -134.64
C ASN A 144 99.14 127.32 -133.99
N ASN A 145 99.14 128.28 -133.07
CA ASN A 145 100.34 128.71 -132.33
C ASN A 145 100.61 127.84 -131.08
N TYR A 146 99.72 126.91 -130.74
CA TYR A 146 99.72 126.14 -129.51
C TYR A 146 99.65 124.64 -129.78
N ASN A 147 100.24 123.85 -128.89
CA ASN A 147 100.27 122.39 -129.00
C ASN A 147 99.86 121.76 -127.66
N ASN A 148 99.34 120.53 -127.73
CA ASN A 148 98.98 119.69 -126.58
C ASN A 148 97.99 120.38 -125.62
N GLY A 149 96.95 121.01 -126.18
CA GLY A 149 95.81 121.52 -125.43
C GLY A 149 94.76 120.44 -125.20
N TYR A 150 93.55 120.86 -124.82
CA TYR A 150 92.39 119.98 -124.68
C TYR A 150 91.35 120.27 -125.77
N ALA A 151 90.82 119.22 -126.38
CA ALA A 151 89.63 119.28 -127.22
C ALA A 151 88.37 119.31 -126.34
N LEU A 152 87.40 120.13 -126.71
CA LEU A 152 86.04 120.11 -126.15
C LEU A 152 85.19 119.10 -126.94
N CYS A 153 84.47 118.20 -126.26
CA CYS A 153 83.73 117.07 -126.86
C CYS A 153 82.36 116.84 -126.17
N ALA A 154 81.42 116.11 -126.79
CA ALA A 154 80.06 115.83 -126.30
C ALA A 154 79.49 114.44 -126.70
N GLN A 155 78.44 113.96 -126.02
CA GLN A 155 77.89 112.57 -126.11
C GLN A 155 76.41 112.49 -126.61
N VAL A 156 76.02 111.38 -127.28
CA VAL A 156 74.66 111.12 -127.85
C VAL A 156 74.23 109.63 -127.89
N GLY A 157 72.97 109.25 -127.57
CA GLY A 157 72.39 107.89 -127.76
C GLY A 157 71.26 107.45 -126.79
N VAL A 158 70.38 106.47 -127.15
CA VAL A 158 69.20 106.00 -126.35
C VAL A 158 68.87 104.48 -126.50
N ASN A 159 67.98 103.94 -125.63
CA ASN A 159 67.67 102.50 -125.37
C ASN A 159 66.28 102.04 -125.90
N SER A 160 66.06 100.72 -126.15
CA SER A 160 64.82 100.17 -126.74
C SER A 160 64.02 99.14 -125.91
N CYS A 161 64.39 98.83 -124.66
CA CYS A 161 63.66 97.85 -123.83
C CYS A 161 62.39 98.38 -123.12
N LEU A 162 62.01 99.64 -123.38
CA LEU A 162 60.96 100.36 -122.65
C LEU A 162 59.88 100.89 -123.62
N PRO A 163 58.60 100.51 -123.47
CA PRO A 163 58.02 99.59 -122.49
C PRO A 163 58.23 98.09 -122.82
N ASN A 164 58.20 97.23 -121.78
CA ASN A 164 58.44 95.78 -121.88
C ASN A 164 57.31 95.01 -122.63
N PRO A 165 57.61 94.21 -123.68
CA PRO A 165 56.63 93.46 -124.47
C PRO A 165 56.39 91.98 -124.06
N CYS A 166 56.98 91.45 -122.97
CA CYS A 166 56.92 90.03 -122.62
C CYS A 166 55.86 89.65 -121.55
N HIS A 167 55.32 88.43 -121.66
CA HIS A 167 54.29 87.86 -120.78
C HIS A 167 54.79 87.69 -119.33
N ILE A 168 53.89 87.63 -118.33
CA ILE A 168 54.29 87.62 -116.90
C ILE A 168 55.11 86.39 -116.48
N GLN A 169 55.02 85.30 -117.25
CA GLN A 169 55.83 84.08 -117.08
C GLN A 169 57.00 84.01 -118.08
N ALA A 170 57.49 85.17 -118.56
CA ALA A 170 58.55 85.26 -119.56
C ALA A 170 59.50 86.46 -119.35
N THR A 171 60.75 86.33 -119.83
CA THR A 171 61.84 87.30 -119.60
C THR A 171 62.21 88.08 -120.88
N CYS A 172 62.66 89.34 -120.78
CA CYS A 172 62.95 90.25 -121.91
C CYS A 172 64.43 90.68 -122.02
N THR A 173 64.90 91.02 -123.23
CA THR A 173 66.26 91.52 -123.54
C THR A 173 66.31 92.52 -124.71
N ASP A 174 67.21 93.51 -124.62
CA ASP A 174 67.44 94.60 -125.59
C ASP A 174 68.81 94.45 -126.30
N PRO A 175 68.92 94.64 -127.63
CA PRO A 175 70.17 94.44 -128.36
C PRO A 175 70.92 95.75 -128.68
N PRO A 176 72.23 95.70 -128.97
CA PRO A 176 73.02 96.89 -129.32
C PRO A 176 72.79 97.40 -130.75
N TYR A 177 73.20 98.66 -130.99
CA TYR A 177 73.18 99.32 -132.30
C TYR A 177 73.92 98.49 -133.38
N PRO A 178 73.40 98.37 -134.62
CA PRO A 178 72.26 99.11 -135.20
C PRO A 178 70.88 98.43 -135.04
N SER A 179 70.75 97.42 -134.17
CA SER A 179 69.48 96.70 -133.99
C SER A 179 68.61 97.31 -132.88
N THR A 180 67.27 97.19 -133.02
CA THR A 180 66.30 98.00 -132.24
C THR A 180 65.01 97.24 -131.88
N ASN A 181 65.07 95.94 -131.54
CA ASN A 181 63.86 95.12 -131.32
C ASN A 181 64.09 93.97 -130.32
N ALA A 182 63.11 93.71 -129.45
CA ALA A 182 63.27 92.89 -128.24
C ALA A 182 62.72 91.43 -128.34
N THR A 183 63.24 90.56 -127.47
CA THR A 183 62.98 89.10 -127.45
C THR A 183 62.35 88.62 -126.13
N CYS A 184 61.58 87.52 -126.14
CA CYS A 184 60.86 86.94 -124.99
C CYS A 184 61.02 85.40 -124.88
N THR A 185 60.93 84.80 -123.69
CA THR A 185 60.96 83.32 -123.48
C THR A 185 60.28 82.89 -122.16
N CYS A 186 59.49 81.80 -122.17
CA CYS A 186 58.71 81.29 -121.02
C CYS A 186 59.51 80.54 -119.93
N ASN A 187 58.96 80.51 -118.71
CA ASN A 187 59.46 79.78 -117.54
C ASN A 187 59.16 78.25 -117.58
N ALA A 188 59.99 77.46 -116.88
CA ALA A 188 59.85 76.01 -116.78
C ALA A 188 58.53 75.57 -116.09
N GLY A 189 57.97 74.44 -116.53
CA GLY A 189 56.62 73.97 -116.14
C GLY A 189 55.50 74.54 -117.02
N TYR A 190 55.79 75.54 -117.86
CA TYR A 190 54.82 76.15 -118.77
C TYR A 190 55.29 76.11 -120.23
N THR A 191 54.34 76.16 -121.18
CA THR A 191 54.62 76.16 -122.63
C THR A 191 53.87 77.27 -123.36
N GLY A 192 54.51 77.91 -124.36
CA GLY A 192 53.96 79.02 -125.16
C GLY A 192 55.05 79.97 -125.69
N ASP A 193 54.67 81.06 -126.37
CA ASP A 193 55.61 82.01 -127.01
C ASP A 193 56.12 83.16 -126.11
N GLY A 194 55.55 83.32 -124.92
CA GLY A 194 56.04 84.31 -123.93
C GLY A 194 55.84 85.79 -124.28
N ARG A 195 55.07 86.16 -125.32
CA ARG A 195 54.72 87.56 -125.62
C ARG A 195 53.38 87.95 -124.98
N VAL A 196 53.20 89.22 -124.56
CA VAL A 196 51.90 89.70 -124.04
C VAL A 196 50.81 89.64 -125.12
N ASN A 197 51.18 89.97 -126.37
CA ASN A 197 50.32 89.91 -127.54
C ASN A 197 50.53 88.60 -128.34
N GLY A 198 50.65 87.47 -127.62
CA GLY A 198 50.91 86.15 -128.18
C GLY A 198 50.11 85.05 -127.47
N THR A 199 50.65 83.83 -127.44
CA THR A 199 50.04 82.65 -126.81
C THR A 199 50.32 82.52 -125.31
N GLY A 200 51.20 83.35 -124.74
CA GLY A 200 51.49 83.36 -123.30
C GLY A 200 52.32 82.14 -122.86
N CYS A 201 51.98 81.53 -121.71
CA CYS A 201 52.58 80.29 -121.20
C CYS A 201 51.53 79.49 -120.35
N SER A 202 51.36 78.17 -120.53
CA SER A 202 50.35 77.33 -119.80
C SER A 202 50.80 75.87 -119.49
N ASP A 203 50.05 75.13 -118.65
CA ASP A 203 50.44 73.92 -117.87
C ASP A 203 49.38 72.78 -117.90
N ILE A 204 49.80 71.49 -118.04
CA ILE A 204 48.95 70.26 -118.11
C ILE A 204 49.70 68.92 -117.79
N VAL A 205 49.65 68.35 -116.57
CA VAL A 205 50.02 66.92 -116.26
C VAL A 205 49.17 66.35 -115.09
N ASN A 206 48.85 65.05 -115.09
CA ASN A 206 48.16 64.30 -114.00
C ASN A 206 48.68 62.84 -113.91
N ALA A 207 48.94 62.33 -112.70
CA ALA A 207 49.59 61.04 -112.45
C ALA A 207 48.64 59.88 -112.06
N CYS A 208 47.46 60.14 -111.48
CA CYS A 208 46.53 59.07 -111.05
C CYS A 208 46.01 58.18 -112.20
N LEU A 209 46.07 58.64 -113.46
CA LEU A 209 45.72 57.85 -114.65
C LEU A 209 46.54 56.55 -114.82
N SER A 210 47.64 56.40 -114.08
CA SER A 210 48.50 55.21 -114.08
C SER A 210 48.00 54.03 -113.23
N ASN A 211 46.90 54.19 -112.48
CA ASN A 211 46.35 53.20 -111.52
C ASN A 211 47.38 52.63 -110.50
N PRO A 212 48.09 53.48 -109.72
CA PRO A 212 49.12 53.04 -108.77
C PRO A 212 48.56 52.42 -107.48
N CYS A 213 47.25 52.56 -107.22
CA CYS A 213 46.62 52.20 -105.94
C CYS A 213 45.89 50.85 -105.99
N HIS A 214 45.94 50.13 -104.88
CA HIS A 214 45.28 48.85 -104.64
C HIS A 214 43.76 48.96 -104.82
N ALA A 215 43.08 47.85 -105.15
CA ALA A 215 41.63 47.83 -105.42
C ALA A 215 40.76 48.27 -104.21
N GLN A 216 41.31 48.23 -103.00
CA GLN A 216 40.69 48.76 -101.78
C GLN A 216 41.38 50.05 -101.28
N ALA A 217 41.86 50.90 -102.20
CA ALA A 217 42.45 52.19 -101.90
C ALA A 217 42.02 53.28 -102.90
N THR A 218 42.03 54.53 -102.43
CA THR A 218 41.70 55.73 -103.23
C THR A 218 42.97 56.44 -103.69
N CYS A 219 43.01 56.88 -104.96
CA CYS A 219 44.11 57.65 -105.55
C CYS A 219 43.87 59.17 -105.42
N THR A 220 44.92 59.94 -105.10
CA THR A 220 44.92 61.41 -105.17
C THR A 220 46.18 61.92 -105.87
N ASP A 221 46.01 62.89 -106.76
CA ASP A 221 47.04 63.45 -107.63
C ASP A 221 47.76 64.63 -106.96
N ASN A 222 49.09 64.74 -107.12
CA ASN A 222 49.87 65.82 -106.51
C ASN A 222 50.01 67.03 -107.47
N PRO A 223 49.90 68.29 -106.98
CA PRO A 223 50.01 69.48 -107.83
C PRO A 223 51.45 69.74 -108.33
N PRO A 224 51.63 70.46 -109.45
CA PRO A 224 52.94 70.81 -109.98
C PRO A 224 53.85 71.53 -108.94
N PRO A 225 55.17 71.24 -108.92
CA PRO A 225 55.94 70.47 -109.90
C PRO A 225 56.05 68.97 -109.59
N ALA A 226 55.17 68.39 -108.77
CA ALA A 226 55.17 66.94 -108.52
C ALA A 226 54.73 66.13 -109.75
N LEU A 227 55.08 64.84 -109.78
CA LEU A 227 54.78 63.90 -110.87
C LEU A 227 54.29 62.53 -110.36
N ASP A 228 53.83 62.48 -109.11
CA ASP A 228 53.43 61.27 -108.39
C ASP A 228 52.04 61.40 -107.77
N ALA A 229 51.52 60.28 -107.25
CA ALA A 229 50.19 60.20 -106.67
C ALA A 229 50.20 59.41 -105.34
N ASN A 230 49.30 59.80 -104.43
CA ASN A 230 49.15 59.18 -103.12
C ASN A 230 47.99 58.16 -103.11
N CYS A 231 48.14 57.11 -102.31
CA CYS A 231 47.18 56.02 -102.18
C CYS A 231 46.80 55.80 -100.72
N THR A 232 45.51 55.78 -100.41
CA THR A 232 45.00 55.58 -99.04
C THR A 232 43.99 54.44 -99.00
N CYS A 233 44.19 53.44 -98.13
CA CYS A 233 43.25 52.33 -97.98
C CYS A 233 41.85 52.79 -97.56
N ASN A 234 40.83 52.10 -98.07
CA ASN A 234 39.42 52.32 -97.74
C ASN A 234 39.12 51.90 -96.29
N ALA A 235 38.06 52.47 -95.68
CA ALA A 235 37.66 52.13 -94.32
C ALA A 235 37.40 50.62 -94.14
N GLY A 236 37.80 50.07 -92.99
CA GLY A 236 37.86 48.63 -92.74
C GLY A 236 39.21 47.98 -93.12
N TYR A 237 40.04 48.62 -93.94
CA TYR A 237 41.31 48.05 -94.39
C TYR A 237 42.55 48.82 -93.91
N THR A 238 43.64 48.09 -93.70
CA THR A 238 44.97 48.62 -93.33
C THR A 238 46.06 48.15 -94.31
N GLY A 239 47.08 48.99 -94.53
CA GLY A 239 48.17 48.76 -95.47
C GLY A 239 48.69 50.05 -96.10
N ASP A 240 49.58 49.94 -97.10
CA ASP A 240 50.19 51.07 -97.82
C ASP A 240 49.40 51.56 -99.04
N GLY A 241 48.27 50.92 -99.36
CA GLY A 241 47.38 51.35 -100.42
C GLY A 241 47.86 51.12 -101.85
N ARG A 242 49.03 50.50 -102.07
CA ARG A 242 49.66 50.40 -103.41
C ARG A 242 49.52 49.01 -104.03
N THR A 243 49.39 48.93 -105.36
CA THR A 243 49.37 47.64 -106.09
C THR A 243 50.69 46.89 -106.00
N ASN A 244 51.81 47.62 -105.98
CA ASN A 244 53.17 47.08 -105.85
C ASN A 244 53.71 47.20 -104.41
N GLY A 245 52.83 47.20 -103.41
CA GLY A 245 53.13 47.40 -102.00
C GLY A 245 52.61 46.28 -101.11
N THR A 246 52.29 46.59 -99.85
CA THR A 246 51.50 45.68 -98.98
C THR A 246 50.02 45.66 -99.37
N GLY A 247 49.54 46.63 -100.15
CA GLY A 247 48.14 46.73 -100.56
C GLY A 247 47.24 47.17 -99.40
N CYS A 248 46.07 46.53 -99.27
CA CYS A 248 45.16 46.75 -98.15
C CYS A 248 44.52 45.42 -97.73
N SER A 249 44.66 45.05 -96.45
CA SER A 249 44.07 43.86 -95.83
C SER A 249 43.03 44.22 -94.77
N ASP A 250 42.17 43.27 -94.41
CA ASP A 250 41.15 43.43 -93.36
C ASP A 250 41.77 43.82 -92.00
N THR A 251 41.05 44.61 -91.21
CA THR A 251 41.55 45.22 -89.96
C THR A 251 40.97 44.52 -88.75
N ASN A 252 41.58 43.39 -88.37
CA ASN A 252 41.07 42.50 -87.33
C ASN A 252 40.80 43.22 -86.00
N ALA A 253 39.53 43.45 -85.70
CA ALA A 253 39.04 44.17 -84.54
C ALA A 253 39.22 43.36 -83.25
N CYS A 254 39.15 42.02 -83.33
CA CYS A 254 39.43 41.14 -82.18
C CYS A 254 40.84 41.33 -81.59
N SER A 255 41.81 41.79 -82.38
CA SER A 255 43.18 42.11 -81.92
C SER A 255 43.21 43.16 -80.80
N SER A 256 42.16 43.96 -80.64
CA SER A 256 42.02 44.96 -79.57
C SER A 256 41.49 44.39 -78.24
N ASN A 257 41.12 43.11 -78.18
CA ASN A 257 40.39 42.47 -77.07
C ASN A 257 39.07 43.20 -76.69
N PRO A 258 38.14 43.41 -77.65
CA PRO A 258 36.89 44.14 -77.42
C PRO A 258 35.84 43.34 -76.62
N CYS A 259 36.11 42.06 -76.36
CA CYS A 259 35.21 41.15 -75.66
C CYS A 259 35.66 40.90 -74.20
N HIS A 260 34.68 40.63 -73.34
CA HIS A 260 34.87 40.29 -71.94
C HIS A 260 35.62 38.96 -71.77
N ALA A 261 36.30 38.76 -70.63
CA ALA A 261 37.13 37.57 -70.39
C ALA A 261 36.37 36.23 -70.40
N GLN A 262 35.03 36.27 -70.31
CA GLN A 262 34.13 35.11 -70.44
C GLN A 262 33.29 35.15 -71.71
N ALA A 263 33.79 35.80 -72.77
CA ALA A 263 33.20 35.82 -74.10
C ALA A 263 34.20 35.38 -75.17
N THR A 264 33.69 34.74 -76.22
CA THR A 264 34.43 34.46 -77.45
C THR A 264 34.31 35.67 -78.40
N CYS A 265 35.43 36.09 -78.99
CA CYS A 265 35.48 37.16 -79.99
C CYS A 265 35.44 36.58 -81.41
N THR A 266 34.56 37.13 -82.25
CA THR A 266 34.49 36.86 -83.69
C THR A 266 34.64 38.17 -84.44
N ASP A 267 35.59 38.20 -85.36
CA ASP A 267 35.93 39.37 -86.18
C ASP A 267 34.85 39.61 -87.25
N ASN A 268 34.37 40.84 -87.41
CA ASN A 268 33.42 41.17 -88.48
C ASN A 268 34.22 41.63 -89.71
N PRO A 269 34.04 41.02 -90.91
CA PRO A 269 34.88 41.32 -92.07
C PRO A 269 34.67 42.73 -92.62
N ALA A 270 35.73 43.30 -93.20
CA ALA A 270 35.74 44.63 -93.83
C ALA A 270 34.57 44.81 -94.82
N PRO A 271 33.92 46.00 -94.87
CA PRO A 271 34.36 47.27 -94.30
C PRO A 271 33.93 47.52 -92.84
N ALA A 272 33.51 46.50 -92.09
CA ALA A 272 33.33 46.64 -90.65
C ALA A 272 34.65 47.00 -89.94
N LEU A 273 34.54 47.55 -88.74
CA LEU A 273 35.66 47.94 -87.85
C LEU A 273 35.40 47.49 -86.40
N ASP A 274 34.41 46.62 -86.19
CA ASP A 274 34.02 46.12 -84.88
C ASP A 274 34.02 44.58 -84.84
N ALA A 275 33.87 44.01 -83.65
CA ALA A 275 33.80 42.58 -83.45
C ALA A 275 32.49 42.18 -82.76
N SER A 276 32.04 40.98 -83.10
CA SER A 276 30.93 40.29 -82.43
C SER A 276 31.47 39.53 -81.22
N CYS A 277 30.85 39.74 -80.06
CA CYS A 277 31.17 39.05 -78.82
C CYS A 277 30.00 38.17 -78.40
N SER A 278 30.28 36.94 -77.97
CA SER A 278 29.26 36.02 -77.42
C SER A 278 29.76 35.40 -76.12
N CYS A 279 28.94 35.45 -75.07
CA CYS A 279 29.28 34.85 -73.77
C CYS A 279 29.45 33.33 -73.87
N ASN A 280 30.36 32.80 -73.05
CA ASN A 280 30.62 31.38 -72.91
C ASN A 280 29.43 30.66 -72.24
N VAL A 281 29.33 29.33 -72.39
CA VAL A 281 28.25 28.54 -71.76
C VAL A 281 28.25 28.73 -70.24
N GLY A 282 27.06 28.96 -69.67
CA GLY A 282 26.87 29.34 -68.27
C GLY A 282 26.83 30.86 -68.02
N TYR A 283 27.14 31.70 -69.01
CA TYR A 283 27.15 33.15 -68.85
C TYR A 283 26.15 33.88 -69.76
N THR A 284 25.69 35.05 -69.31
CA THR A 284 24.76 35.95 -70.02
C THR A 284 25.27 37.40 -70.01
N GLY A 285 24.89 38.20 -71.02
CA GLY A 285 25.32 39.59 -71.21
C GLY A 285 25.57 39.91 -72.68
N ASP A 286 26.13 41.10 -72.98
CA ASP A 286 26.49 41.53 -74.35
C ASP A 286 27.89 41.06 -74.81
N GLY A 287 28.65 40.41 -73.94
CA GLY A 287 29.97 39.89 -74.23
C GLY A 287 31.07 40.93 -74.41
N ARG A 288 30.80 42.24 -74.34
CA ARG A 288 31.78 43.31 -74.63
C ARG A 288 32.53 43.73 -73.36
N SER A 289 33.85 43.95 -73.46
CA SER A 289 34.68 44.34 -72.31
C SER A 289 34.35 45.74 -71.78
N ASN A 290 33.82 46.61 -72.65
CA ASN A 290 33.29 47.94 -72.32
C ASN A 290 31.74 47.99 -72.26
N GLY A 291 31.07 46.84 -72.15
CA GLY A 291 29.62 46.71 -72.09
C GLY A 291 29.12 46.22 -70.73
N THR A 292 28.02 45.46 -70.73
CA THR A 292 27.58 44.63 -69.60
C THR A 292 28.47 43.40 -69.41
N GLY A 293 29.22 42.99 -70.43
CA GLY A 293 30.19 41.90 -70.35
C GLY A 293 29.50 40.54 -70.30
N CYS A 294 29.95 39.67 -69.41
CA CYS A 294 29.31 38.37 -69.14
C CYS A 294 29.26 38.09 -67.64
N SER A 295 28.06 37.95 -67.09
CA SER A 295 27.79 37.49 -65.73
C SER A 295 27.27 36.06 -65.72
N ASP A 296 27.37 35.39 -64.57
CA ASP A 296 26.84 34.04 -64.35
C ASP A 296 25.31 33.98 -64.63
N ILE A 297 24.82 32.84 -65.13
CA ILE A 297 23.38 32.61 -65.33
C ILE A 297 22.79 32.08 -64.02
N ASN A 298 22.25 33.01 -63.22
CA ASN A 298 21.69 32.65 -61.92
C ASN A 298 20.45 31.75 -62.04
N ALA A 299 20.64 30.45 -61.87
CA ALA A 299 19.62 29.42 -61.99
C ALA A 299 18.57 29.53 -60.88
N CYS A 300 18.94 30.04 -59.70
CA CYS A 300 18.00 30.32 -58.61
C CYS A 300 16.90 31.33 -58.98
N SER A 301 17.13 32.21 -59.97
CA SER A 301 16.11 33.13 -60.52
C SER A 301 14.85 32.42 -61.04
N SER A 302 14.96 31.14 -61.40
CA SER A 302 13.82 30.32 -61.85
C SER A 302 12.96 29.73 -60.71
N ASN A 303 13.35 29.94 -59.45
CA ASN A 303 12.80 29.28 -58.26
C ASN A 303 12.78 27.73 -58.38
N PRO A 304 13.92 27.07 -58.63
CA PRO A 304 13.98 25.62 -58.84
C PRO A 304 13.83 24.80 -57.54
N CYS A 305 13.84 25.46 -56.38
CA CYS A 305 13.83 24.85 -55.05
C CYS A 305 12.45 24.97 -54.37
N HIS A 306 12.16 24.01 -53.51
CA HIS A 306 10.96 23.96 -52.69
C HIS A 306 10.86 25.17 -51.75
N ALA A 307 9.65 25.57 -51.36
CA ALA A 307 9.41 26.75 -50.51
C ALA A 307 10.07 26.67 -49.10
N GLN A 308 10.53 25.49 -48.70
CA GLN A 308 11.30 25.24 -47.47
C GLN A 308 12.75 24.81 -47.75
N ALA A 309 13.32 25.25 -48.88
CA ALA A 309 14.72 25.06 -49.23
C ALA A 309 15.39 26.39 -49.56
N THR A 310 16.66 26.51 -49.17
CA THR A 310 17.55 27.58 -49.61
C THR A 310 18.16 27.18 -50.95
N CYS A 311 18.00 28.05 -51.96
CA CYS A 311 18.63 27.89 -53.27
C CYS A 311 20.06 28.45 -53.23
N THR A 312 21.03 27.67 -53.68
CA THR A 312 22.41 28.12 -53.94
C THR A 312 22.74 27.87 -55.40
N ASP A 313 23.16 28.93 -56.09
CA ASP A 313 23.53 28.93 -57.49
C ASP A 313 24.83 28.12 -57.70
N ASN A 314 24.88 27.22 -58.68
CA ASN A 314 26.15 26.57 -59.04
C ASN A 314 26.88 27.47 -60.04
N PRO A 315 28.17 27.83 -59.82
CA PRO A 315 28.86 28.77 -60.69
C PRO A 315 29.07 28.21 -62.11
N ALA A 316 29.06 29.10 -63.10
CA ALA A 316 29.31 28.76 -64.51
C ALA A 316 30.57 27.89 -64.69
N PRO A 317 30.54 26.89 -65.59
CA PRO A 317 29.57 26.68 -66.68
C PRO A 317 28.35 25.82 -66.31
N ALA A 318 28.05 25.64 -65.01
CA ALA A 318 26.79 25.02 -64.61
C ALA A 318 25.57 25.86 -65.06
N LEU A 319 24.40 25.21 -65.11
CA LEU A 319 23.10 25.82 -65.45
C LEU A 319 22.00 25.37 -64.48
N ASP A 320 22.38 24.74 -63.37
CA ASP A 320 21.49 24.25 -62.33
C ASP A 320 21.83 24.88 -60.98
N ALA A 321 20.92 24.75 -60.02
CA ALA A 321 21.13 25.20 -58.66
C ALA A 321 21.07 24.02 -57.69
N ASN A 322 21.83 24.13 -56.61
CA ASN A 322 21.72 23.23 -55.46
C ASN A 322 20.61 23.72 -54.52
N CYS A 323 19.72 22.81 -54.13
CA CYS A 323 18.61 23.09 -53.23
C CYS A 323 18.84 22.37 -51.90
N THR A 324 19.07 23.13 -50.82
CA THR A 324 19.26 22.54 -49.49
C THR A 324 18.05 22.84 -48.62
N CYS A 325 17.38 21.81 -48.07
CA CYS A 325 16.26 22.01 -47.16
C CYS A 325 16.66 22.84 -45.94
N ASN A 326 15.75 23.72 -45.51
CA ASN A 326 15.94 24.57 -44.34
C ASN A 326 16.01 23.74 -43.05
N VAL A 327 16.59 24.30 -41.98
CA VAL A 327 16.68 23.62 -40.67
C VAL A 327 15.29 23.16 -40.20
N GLY A 328 15.18 21.90 -39.79
CA GLY A 328 13.91 21.24 -39.47
C GLY A 328 13.32 20.39 -40.61
N TYR A 329 13.80 20.52 -41.84
CA TYR A 329 13.25 19.81 -43.01
C TYR A 329 14.24 18.87 -43.72
N THR A 330 13.72 17.81 -44.37
CA THR A 330 14.47 16.79 -45.12
C THR A 330 13.83 16.52 -46.49
N GLY A 331 14.65 16.08 -47.46
CA GLY A 331 14.25 15.78 -48.83
C GLY A 331 15.33 16.19 -49.85
N ASP A 332 15.00 16.22 -51.14
CA ASP A 332 15.91 16.67 -52.20
C ASP A 332 15.94 18.19 -52.43
N GLY A 333 15.10 18.95 -51.72
CA GLY A 333 15.05 20.40 -51.79
C GLY A 333 14.41 20.98 -53.05
N ARG A 334 14.05 20.19 -54.06
CA ARG A 334 13.62 20.70 -55.38
C ARG A 334 12.13 21.01 -55.42
N ALA A 335 11.74 22.04 -56.17
CA ALA A 335 10.33 22.38 -56.38
C ALA A 335 9.56 21.29 -57.14
N ILE A 336 10.29 20.51 -57.96
CA ILE A 336 9.80 19.34 -58.69
C ILE A 336 10.69 18.16 -58.27
N GLY A 337 10.18 17.34 -57.35
CA GLY A 337 10.93 16.28 -56.69
C GLY A 337 10.18 15.77 -55.45
N THR A 338 10.91 15.28 -54.46
CA THR A 338 10.41 15.02 -53.10
C THR A 338 10.29 16.29 -52.26
N GLY A 339 11.00 17.37 -52.62
CA GLY A 339 10.88 18.68 -51.99
C GLY A 339 11.51 18.71 -50.61
N CYS A 340 10.82 19.32 -49.64
CA CYS A 340 11.20 19.28 -48.23
C CYS A 340 9.99 18.99 -47.34
N SER A 341 10.05 17.90 -46.58
CA SER A 341 9.08 17.53 -45.55
C SER A 341 9.67 17.70 -44.15
N ASP A 342 8.79 17.78 -43.15
CA ASP A 342 9.16 17.95 -41.73
C ASP A 342 10.02 16.77 -41.23
N ILE A 343 11.08 17.02 -40.45
CA ILE A 343 11.94 15.96 -39.89
C ILE A 343 11.23 15.33 -38.70
N ASN A 344 10.33 14.39 -38.98
CA ASN A 344 9.56 13.75 -37.94
C ASN A 344 10.43 12.96 -36.95
N THR A 345 10.59 13.53 -35.77
CA THR A 345 11.51 13.09 -34.73
C THR A 345 10.96 11.88 -33.97
N CYS A 346 9.64 11.74 -33.90
CA CYS A 346 8.97 10.54 -33.38
C CYS A 346 9.15 9.29 -34.28
N SER A 347 9.34 9.48 -35.59
CA SER A 347 9.52 8.39 -36.57
C SER A 347 10.97 7.99 -36.81
N LYS A 348 11.94 8.63 -36.15
CA LYS A 348 13.35 8.21 -36.15
C LYS A 348 13.49 6.89 -35.39
N SER A 349 14.45 6.06 -35.80
CA SER A 349 14.83 4.84 -35.05
C SER A 349 15.31 5.13 -33.62
N SER A 350 15.73 6.36 -33.34
CA SER A 350 16.04 6.89 -32.02
C SER A 350 14.95 7.85 -31.53
N ASN A 351 13.72 7.34 -31.33
CA ASN A 351 12.62 8.12 -30.74
C ASN A 351 13.05 8.65 -29.35
N PRO A 352 12.95 9.98 -29.08
CA PRO A 352 13.45 10.58 -27.85
C PRO A 352 12.58 10.32 -26.63
N CYS A 353 11.38 9.76 -26.82
CA CYS A 353 10.40 9.53 -25.77
C CYS A 353 10.47 8.10 -25.22
N HIS A 354 10.28 8.00 -23.91
CA HIS A 354 10.25 6.76 -23.15
C HIS A 354 9.14 5.83 -23.66
N ALA A 355 9.29 4.51 -23.49
CA ALA A 355 8.33 3.51 -23.99
C ALA A 355 6.89 3.66 -23.42
N GLN A 356 6.73 4.40 -22.33
CA GLN A 356 5.44 4.74 -21.71
C GLN A 356 5.06 6.24 -21.90
N ALA A 357 5.58 6.88 -22.95
CA ALA A 357 5.20 8.23 -23.36
C ALA A 357 4.67 8.25 -24.79
N THR A 358 3.66 9.08 -25.03
CA THR A 358 3.21 9.45 -26.36
C THR A 358 4.13 10.54 -26.90
N CYS A 359 4.81 10.26 -28.02
CA CYS A 359 5.64 11.23 -28.73
C CYS A 359 4.76 12.10 -29.64
N THR A 360 4.81 13.41 -29.45
CA THR A 360 4.24 14.41 -30.36
C THR A 360 5.37 15.23 -30.96
N ASP A 361 5.45 15.20 -32.28
CA ASP A 361 6.48 15.88 -33.05
C ASP A 361 6.29 17.41 -33.00
N ASN A 362 7.38 18.17 -32.80
CA ASN A 362 7.31 19.63 -32.85
C ASN A 362 7.52 20.07 -34.30
N PRO A 363 6.64 20.92 -34.87
CA PRO A 363 6.76 21.31 -36.28
C PRO A 363 8.04 22.09 -36.55
N ALA A 364 8.64 21.88 -37.73
CA ALA A 364 9.81 22.62 -38.20
C ALA A 364 9.66 24.15 -38.02
N PRO A 365 10.74 24.88 -37.65
CA PRO A 365 12.15 24.47 -37.69
C PRO A 365 12.65 23.74 -36.43
N ALA A 366 11.76 23.28 -35.53
CA ALA A 366 12.15 22.44 -34.41
C ALA A 366 12.82 21.14 -34.88
N LEU A 367 13.65 20.56 -34.01
CA LEU A 367 14.35 19.27 -34.23
C LEU A 367 14.16 18.32 -33.04
N ASP A 368 13.29 18.68 -32.09
CA ASP A 368 12.94 17.91 -30.91
C ASP A 368 11.45 17.48 -30.96
N ALA A 369 11.02 16.79 -29.91
CA ALA A 369 9.64 16.35 -29.76
C ALA A 369 9.18 16.56 -28.31
N ASN A 370 7.88 16.77 -28.16
CA ASN A 370 7.20 16.75 -26.87
C ASN A 370 6.84 15.31 -26.50
N CYS A 371 7.30 14.87 -25.33
CA CYS A 371 7.02 13.56 -24.79
C CYS A 371 6.04 13.70 -23.63
N THR A 372 4.83 13.17 -23.78
CA THR A 372 3.82 13.19 -22.71
C THR A 372 3.67 11.79 -22.15
N CYS A 373 3.90 11.58 -20.85
CA CYS A 373 3.69 10.28 -20.23
C CYS A 373 2.23 9.81 -20.39
N ASN A 374 2.07 8.50 -20.62
CA ASN A 374 0.77 7.86 -20.74
C ASN A 374 0.01 7.89 -19.40
N VAL A 375 -1.31 7.71 -19.44
CA VAL A 375 -2.16 7.67 -18.22
C VAL A 375 -1.62 6.63 -17.23
N GLY A 376 -1.52 7.01 -15.96
CA GLY A 376 -0.87 6.23 -14.90
C GLY A 376 0.61 6.56 -14.67
N TYR A 377 1.27 7.34 -15.54
CA TYR A 377 2.70 7.64 -15.42
C TYR A 377 3.02 9.14 -15.28
N THR A 378 4.13 9.45 -14.60
CA THR A 378 4.68 10.80 -14.38
C THR A 378 6.18 10.89 -14.69
N GLY A 379 6.66 12.08 -15.04
CA GLY A 379 8.05 12.35 -15.45
C GLY A 379 8.12 13.34 -16.62
N ASP A 380 9.31 13.49 -17.21
CA ASP A 380 9.54 14.32 -18.41
C ASP A 380 9.28 13.59 -19.74
N GLY A 381 8.93 12.31 -19.68
CA GLY A 381 8.62 11.49 -20.84
C GLY A 381 9.82 11.11 -21.72
N ARG A 382 11.05 11.50 -21.40
CA ARG A 382 12.22 11.37 -22.27
C ARG A 382 13.12 10.18 -21.90
N THR A 383 13.58 9.43 -22.89
CA THR A 383 14.41 8.22 -22.70
C THR A 383 15.77 8.52 -22.08
N ASN A 384 16.27 9.75 -22.28
CA ASN A 384 17.52 10.27 -21.70
C ASN A 384 17.26 11.24 -20.53
N GLY A 385 16.04 11.27 -19.98
CA GLY A 385 15.62 12.13 -18.87
C GLY A 385 15.24 11.33 -17.63
N THR A 386 14.22 11.80 -16.93
CA THR A 386 13.52 11.04 -15.87
C THR A 386 12.61 9.96 -16.43
N GLY A 387 12.21 10.05 -17.70
CA GLY A 387 11.39 9.06 -18.39
C GLY A 387 9.92 9.12 -17.94
N CYS A 388 9.29 7.96 -17.81
CA CYS A 388 7.96 7.84 -17.20
C CYS A 388 7.99 6.77 -16.11
N LEU A 389 7.74 7.20 -14.87
CA LEU A 389 7.63 6.37 -13.68
C LEU A 389 6.17 6.21 -13.28
N ASP A 390 5.83 5.13 -12.59
CA ASP A 390 4.48 4.83 -12.12
C ASP A 390 3.97 5.91 -11.15
N ILE A 391 2.71 6.35 -11.27
CA ILE A 391 2.11 7.31 -10.35
C ILE A 391 1.68 6.58 -9.09
N ASN A 392 2.60 6.56 -8.12
CA ASN A 392 2.36 5.86 -6.86
C ASN A 392 1.20 6.49 -6.06
N ALA A 393 0.03 5.87 -6.16
CA ALA A 393 -1.22 6.32 -5.55
C ALA A 393 -1.18 6.21 -4.02
N CYS A 394 -0.35 5.30 -3.47
CA CYS A 394 -0.10 5.22 -2.03
C CYS A 394 0.54 6.49 -1.45
N SER A 395 1.26 7.28 -2.25
CA SER A 395 1.84 8.57 -1.83
C SER A 395 0.80 9.56 -1.28
N ALA A 396 -0.46 9.46 -1.69
CA ALA A 396 -1.56 10.28 -1.21
C ALA A 396 -2.16 9.80 0.13
N ASN A 397 -1.65 8.71 0.70
CA ASN A 397 -2.20 8.00 1.87
C ASN A 397 -3.72 7.70 1.74
N PRO A 398 -4.18 7.02 0.66
CA PRO A 398 -5.60 6.74 0.43
C PRO A 398 -6.18 5.70 1.39
N CYS A 399 -5.33 4.98 2.13
CA CYS A 399 -5.71 3.88 3.00
C CYS A 399 -5.79 4.29 4.47
N HIS A 400 -6.68 3.62 5.21
CA HIS A 400 -6.87 3.79 6.65
C HIS A 400 -5.60 3.45 7.44
N ALA A 401 -5.41 4.03 8.63
CA ALA A 401 -4.21 3.86 9.44
C ALA A 401 -3.92 2.40 9.88
N GLN A 402 -4.90 1.50 9.74
CA GLN A 402 -4.76 0.06 9.96
C GLN A 402 -4.91 -0.77 8.67
N ALA A 403 -4.54 -0.18 7.53
CA ALA A 403 -4.44 -0.87 6.24
C ALA A 403 -3.04 -0.70 5.64
N THR A 404 -2.54 -1.77 5.03
CA THR A 404 -1.38 -1.72 4.14
C THR A 404 -1.84 -1.22 2.77
N CYS A 405 -1.16 -0.19 2.25
CA CYS A 405 -1.38 0.30 0.91
C CYS A 405 -0.50 -0.45 -0.10
N THR A 406 -1.12 -1.01 -1.13
CA THR A 406 -0.45 -1.59 -2.29
C THR A 406 -0.87 -0.84 -3.54
N ASP A 407 0.11 -0.24 -4.19
CA ASP A 407 -0.04 0.51 -5.44
C ASP A 407 -0.51 -0.41 -6.58
N ASN A 408 -1.49 0.02 -7.39
CA ASN A 408 -1.85 -0.73 -8.60
C ASN A 408 -0.97 -0.24 -9.77
N PRO A 409 -0.28 -1.13 -10.50
CA PRO A 409 0.62 -0.69 -11.57
C PRO A 409 -0.13 0.04 -12.69
N ALA A 410 0.50 1.06 -13.27
CA ALA A 410 -0.04 1.84 -14.38
C ALA A 410 -0.58 0.95 -15.54
N PRO A 411 -1.71 1.31 -16.18
CA PRO A 411 -2.33 2.64 -16.21
C PRO A 411 -3.38 2.90 -15.11
N ALA A 412 -3.41 2.09 -14.04
CA ALA A 412 -4.22 2.40 -12.86
C ALA A 412 -3.79 3.74 -12.22
N LEU A 413 -4.70 4.35 -11.47
CA LEU A 413 -4.50 5.60 -10.71
C LEU A 413 -5.05 5.47 -9.27
N ASP A 414 -5.37 4.26 -8.84
CA ASP A 414 -5.86 3.94 -7.51
C ASP A 414 -4.94 2.92 -6.83
N ALA A 415 -5.03 2.82 -5.51
CA ALA A 415 -4.32 1.82 -4.74
C ALA A 415 -5.30 0.82 -4.14
N ASN A 416 -4.87 -0.44 -4.03
CA ASN A 416 -5.54 -1.42 -3.20
C ASN A 416 -5.14 -1.22 -1.73
N CYS A 417 -6.16 -1.08 -0.87
CA CYS A 417 -6.00 -0.96 0.57
C CYS A 417 -6.41 -2.27 1.22
N THR A 418 -5.46 -2.99 1.83
CA THR A 418 -5.75 -4.25 2.53
C THR A 418 -5.65 -4.02 4.04
N CYS A 419 -6.73 -4.27 4.79
CA CYS A 419 -6.68 -4.18 6.25
C CYS A 419 -5.60 -5.10 6.84
N ASN A 420 -4.90 -4.61 7.86
CA ASN A 420 -3.85 -5.34 8.55
C ASN A 420 -4.43 -6.58 9.28
N VAL A 421 -3.56 -7.53 9.64
CA VAL A 421 -3.95 -8.73 10.40
C VAL A 421 -4.68 -8.34 11.70
N GLY A 422 -5.84 -8.95 11.94
CA GLY A 422 -6.75 -8.60 13.04
C GLY A 422 -7.80 -7.52 12.72
N TYR A 423 -7.82 -6.97 11.50
CA TYR A 423 -8.79 -5.95 11.11
C TYR A 423 -9.64 -6.36 9.89
N THR A 424 -10.79 -5.72 9.73
CA THR A 424 -11.74 -5.94 8.61
C THR A 424 -12.37 -4.62 8.14
N GLY A 425 -12.75 -4.54 6.87
CA GLY A 425 -13.29 -3.33 6.24
C GLY A 425 -12.90 -3.22 4.77
N ASP A 426 -13.01 -2.02 4.19
CA ASP A 426 -12.62 -1.73 2.80
C ASP A 426 -11.19 -1.15 2.68
N GLY A 427 -10.51 -0.93 3.81
CA GLY A 427 -9.16 -0.40 3.87
C GLY A 427 -9.01 1.08 3.56
N ARG A 428 -10.05 1.79 3.10
CA ARG A 428 -9.93 3.15 2.55
C ARG A 428 -10.12 4.21 3.63
N ALA A 429 -9.26 5.25 3.65
CA ALA A 429 -9.32 6.33 4.63
C ALA A 429 -10.63 7.13 4.58
N ASN A 430 -11.23 7.23 3.39
CA ASN A 430 -12.51 7.90 3.14
C ASN A 430 -13.67 6.90 2.92
N GLY A 431 -13.50 5.64 3.34
CA GLY A 431 -14.48 4.56 3.17
C GLY A 431 -15.04 4.06 4.50
N ALA A 432 -15.30 2.76 4.59
CA ALA A 432 -15.56 2.06 5.86
C ALA A 432 -14.28 1.95 6.72
N GLY A 433 -13.09 2.04 6.11
CA GLY A 433 -11.81 1.97 6.80
C GLY A 433 -11.43 0.55 7.20
N CYS A 434 -10.83 0.42 8.39
CA CYS A 434 -10.60 -0.87 9.03
C CYS A 434 -11.03 -0.82 10.49
N SER A 435 -11.99 -1.66 10.87
CA SER A 435 -12.40 -1.92 12.25
C SER A 435 -11.83 -3.24 12.76
N ASP A 436 -11.89 -3.44 14.07
CA ASP A 436 -11.54 -4.69 14.76
C ASP A 436 -12.22 -5.91 14.10
N PHE A 437 -11.49 -6.99 13.83
CA PHE A 437 -12.08 -8.20 13.25
C PHE A 437 -12.79 -9.02 14.34
N ASN A 438 -14.08 -8.74 14.54
CA ASN A 438 -14.82 -9.40 15.61
C ASN A 438 -15.11 -10.88 15.34
N THR A 439 -14.31 -11.74 15.98
CA THR A 439 -14.32 -13.19 15.83
C THR A 439 -15.60 -13.80 16.43
N CYS A 440 -16.11 -13.21 17.51
CA CYS A 440 -17.37 -13.61 18.14
C CYS A 440 -18.62 -13.36 17.27
N SER A 441 -18.58 -12.40 16.33
CA SER A 441 -19.71 -12.01 15.49
C SER A 441 -19.88 -12.85 14.22
N LYS A 442 -19.02 -13.84 13.98
CA LYS A 442 -19.19 -14.80 12.88
C LYS A 442 -20.33 -15.79 13.17
N SER A 443 -20.97 -16.27 12.10
CA SER A 443 -21.85 -17.44 12.13
C SER A 443 -21.16 -18.72 12.61
N SER A 444 -19.83 -18.78 12.48
CA SER A 444 -18.95 -19.78 13.08
C SER A 444 -18.24 -19.21 14.33
N ASN A 445 -19.01 -18.85 15.35
CA ASN A 445 -18.45 -18.42 16.63
C ASN A 445 -17.53 -19.54 17.19
N PRO A 446 -16.30 -19.24 17.66
CA PRO A 446 -15.34 -20.26 18.08
C PRO A 446 -15.65 -20.88 19.45
N CYS A 447 -16.56 -20.31 20.22
CA CYS A 447 -16.89 -20.73 21.57
C CYS A 447 -18.07 -21.71 21.59
N HIS A 448 -18.06 -22.62 22.56
CA HIS A 448 -19.11 -23.59 22.81
C HIS A 448 -20.43 -22.89 23.17
N ALA A 449 -21.58 -23.53 22.94
CA ALA A 449 -22.90 -22.94 23.19
C ALA A 449 -23.16 -22.58 24.67
N GLN A 450 -22.36 -23.11 25.60
CA GLN A 450 -22.36 -22.77 27.03
C GLN A 450 -21.11 -21.98 27.46
N ALA A 451 -20.52 -21.22 26.54
CA ALA A 451 -19.43 -20.28 26.81
C ALA A 451 -19.80 -18.86 26.35
N THR A 452 -19.39 -17.87 27.13
CA THR A 452 -19.39 -16.47 26.72
C THR A 452 -18.15 -16.20 25.88
N CYS A 453 -18.36 -15.76 24.64
CA CYS A 453 -17.30 -15.33 23.72
C CYS A 453 -16.90 -13.88 24.02
N THR A 454 -15.65 -13.65 24.39
CA THR A 454 -15.06 -12.30 24.48
C THR A 454 -14.00 -12.19 23.41
N ASP A 455 -14.15 -11.22 22.53
CA ASP A 455 -13.24 -10.99 21.40
C ASP A 455 -11.90 -10.43 21.89
N ASN A 456 -10.77 -10.91 21.36
CA ASN A 456 -9.46 -10.33 21.66
C ASN A 456 -9.20 -9.18 20.68
N PRO A 457 -8.82 -7.98 21.15
CA PRO A 457 -8.61 -6.83 20.26
C PRO A 457 -7.44 -7.08 19.27
N ALA A 458 -7.56 -6.49 18.08
CA ALA A 458 -6.54 -6.54 17.03
C ALA A 458 -5.12 -6.21 17.55
N PRO A 459 -4.07 -6.89 17.05
CA PRO A 459 -4.04 -7.74 15.85
C PRO A 459 -4.39 -9.23 16.09
N ALA A 460 -5.02 -9.57 17.21
CA ALA A 460 -5.49 -10.94 17.45
C ALA A 460 -6.51 -11.40 16.38
N LEU A 461 -6.60 -12.72 16.17
CA LEU A 461 -7.55 -13.37 15.27
C LEU A 461 -8.32 -14.50 15.98
N ASP A 462 -8.30 -14.51 17.31
CA ASP A 462 -9.02 -15.46 18.15
C ASP A 462 -9.84 -14.74 19.21
N ALA A 463 -10.77 -15.46 19.82
CA ALA A 463 -11.56 -14.98 20.94
C ALA A 463 -11.26 -15.82 22.18
N ASN A 464 -11.37 -15.18 23.34
CA ASN A 464 -11.31 -15.86 24.62
C ASN A 464 -12.69 -16.41 24.99
N CYS A 465 -12.78 -17.72 25.18
CA CYS A 465 -14.02 -18.43 25.49
C CYS A 465 -14.07 -18.79 26.96
N THR A 466 -14.96 -18.17 27.74
CA THR A 466 -15.13 -18.49 29.16
C THR A 466 -16.42 -19.28 29.35
N CYS A 467 -16.35 -20.48 29.93
CA CYS A 467 -17.56 -21.25 30.24
C CYS A 467 -18.51 -20.48 31.17
N ASN A 468 -19.81 -20.62 30.93
CA ASN A 468 -20.85 -19.99 31.74
C ASN A 468 -20.86 -20.59 33.16
N VAL A 469 -21.44 -19.88 34.13
CA VAL A 469 -21.55 -20.36 35.53
C VAL A 469 -22.23 -21.73 35.57
N GLY A 470 -21.66 -22.66 36.33
CA GLY A 470 -22.06 -24.08 36.37
C GLY A 470 -21.29 -24.99 35.40
N TYR A 471 -20.50 -24.45 34.46
CA TYR A 471 -19.77 -25.24 33.48
C TYR A 471 -18.24 -25.11 33.57
N THR A 472 -17.52 -26.16 33.17
CA THR A 472 -16.05 -26.24 33.12
C THR A 472 -15.55 -26.77 31.77
N GLY A 473 -14.32 -26.44 31.40
CA GLY A 473 -13.71 -26.78 30.11
C GLY A 473 -12.86 -25.63 29.55
N ASP A 474 -12.38 -25.79 28.31
CA ASP A 474 -11.64 -24.77 27.56
C ASP A 474 -12.52 -23.75 26.82
N GLY A 475 -13.85 -23.90 26.88
CA GLY A 475 -14.81 -22.99 26.29
C GLY A 475 -14.93 -23.05 24.76
N ARG A 476 -14.07 -23.80 24.06
CA ARG A 476 -13.97 -23.76 22.58
C ARG A 476 -14.85 -24.84 21.94
N ALA A 477 -15.61 -24.48 20.90
CA ALA A 477 -16.52 -25.40 20.21
C ALA A 477 -15.81 -26.59 19.53
N ASN A 478 -14.56 -26.39 19.12
CA ASN A 478 -13.69 -27.43 18.54
C ASN A 478 -12.66 -27.97 19.56
N GLY A 479 -12.84 -27.68 20.84
CA GLY A 479 -11.95 -28.07 21.94
C GLY A 479 -12.58 -29.12 22.85
N THR A 480 -12.38 -28.98 24.16
CA THR A 480 -13.15 -29.73 25.17
C THR A 480 -14.58 -29.20 25.35
N GLY A 481 -14.83 -27.94 24.95
CA GLY A 481 -16.12 -27.28 25.09
C GLY A 481 -16.39 -26.81 26.50
N CYS A 482 -17.64 -26.93 26.93
CA CYS A 482 -18.05 -26.74 28.32
C CYS A 482 -18.96 -27.89 28.76
N SER A 483 -18.55 -28.64 29.78
CA SER A 483 -19.32 -29.69 30.44
C SER A 483 -19.81 -29.23 31.82
N ASP A 484 -20.84 -29.89 32.34
CA ASP A 484 -21.39 -29.64 33.68
C ASP A 484 -20.31 -29.73 34.78
N ILE A 485 -20.35 -28.86 35.78
CA ILE A 485 -19.48 -28.96 36.96
C ILE A 485 -20.14 -29.95 37.93
N ASN A 486 -19.69 -31.20 37.87
CA ASN A 486 -20.22 -32.24 38.73
C ASN A 486 -19.86 -31.99 40.21
N ALA A 487 -20.80 -31.43 40.96
CA ALA A 487 -20.66 -31.05 42.35
C ALA A 487 -20.50 -32.29 43.25
N CYS A 488 -21.06 -33.43 42.87
CA CYS A 488 -20.86 -34.72 43.55
C CYS A 488 -19.37 -35.15 43.61
N SER A 489 -18.53 -34.70 42.67
CA SER A 489 -17.07 -34.94 42.69
C SER A 489 -16.38 -34.44 43.97
N SER A 490 -16.98 -33.45 44.66
CA SER A 490 -16.47 -32.92 45.94
C SER A 490 -16.83 -33.78 47.16
N ASN A 491 -17.62 -34.85 46.97
CA ASN A 491 -18.24 -35.65 48.03
C ASN A 491 -19.03 -34.80 49.05
N PRO A 492 -20.02 -33.98 48.61
CA PRO A 492 -20.75 -33.08 49.50
C PRO A 492 -21.77 -33.80 50.40
N CYS A 493 -22.07 -35.06 50.09
CA CYS A 493 -23.06 -35.87 50.79
C CYS A 493 -22.42 -36.81 51.84
N HIS A 494 -23.17 -37.09 52.89
CA HIS A 494 -22.83 -38.02 53.96
C HIS A 494 -22.65 -39.44 53.41
N ALA A 495 -21.83 -40.28 54.06
CA ALA A 495 -21.49 -41.62 53.58
C ALA A 495 -22.70 -42.60 53.45
N GLN A 496 -23.84 -42.26 54.04
CA GLN A 496 -25.11 -42.98 53.91
C GLN A 496 -26.17 -42.20 53.09
N ALA A 497 -25.74 -41.32 52.20
CA ALA A 497 -26.56 -40.64 51.22
C ALA A 497 -26.07 -40.91 49.79
N THR A 498 -27.01 -41.02 48.86
CA THR A 498 -26.75 -40.97 47.43
C THR A 498 -26.65 -39.51 47.00
N CYS A 499 -25.57 -39.17 46.29
CA CYS A 499 -25.39 -37.85 45.68
C CYS A 499 -25.99 -37.83 44.28
N THR A 500 -26.84 -36.85 44.01
CA THR A 500 -27.34 -36.54 42.65
C THR A 500 -27.01 -35.09 42.33
N ASP A 501 -26.27 -34.92 41.24
CA ASP A 501 -25.80 -33.65 40.71
C ASP A 501 -26.99 -32.79 40.24
N ASN A 502 -27.02 -31.50 40.57
CA ASN A 502 -28.00 -30.58 39.98
C ASN A 502 -27.40 -30.02 38.67
N PRO A 503 -28.09 -30.10 37.52
CA PRO A 503 -27.52 -29.64 36.25
C PRO A 503 -27.26 -28.13 36.25
N ALA A 504 -26.20 -27.70 35.56
CA ALA A 504 -25.84 -26.31 35.37
C ALA A 504 -27.04 -25.42 34.95
N PRO A 505 -27.13 -24.16 35.44
CA PRO A 505 -26.08 -23.39 36.10
C PRO A 505 -25.98 -23.58 37.63
N ALA A 506 -26.60 -24.62 38.20
CA ALA A 506 -26.38 -24.98 39.59
C ALA A 506 -24.90 -25.33 39.86
N LEU A 507 -24.49 -25.20 41.13
CA LEU A 507 -23.15 -25.55 41.63
C LEU A 507 -23.22 -26.38 42.92
N ASP A 508 -24.41 -26.88 43.26
CA ASP A 508 -24.65 -27.74 44.41
C ASP A 508 -25.23 -29.09 43.95
N ALA A 509 -25.14 -30.09 44.83
CA ALA A 509 -25.75 -31.39 44.61
C ALA A 509 -26.89 -31.61 45.60
N ASN A 510 -27.90 -32.36 45.16
CA ASN A 510 -28.92 -32.89 46.06
C ASN A 510 -28.42 -34.19 46.71
N CYS A 511 -28.59 -34.30 48.03
CA CYS A 511 -28.16 -35.45 48.82
C CYS A 511 -29.40 -36.14 49.38
N THR A 512 -29.63 -37.40 48.99
CA THR A 512 -30.78 -38.18 49.48
C THR A 512 -30.27 -39.31 50.36
N CYS A 513 -30.71 -39.38 51.62
CA CYS A 513 -30.35 -40.49 52.50
C CYS A 513 -30.78 -41.85 51.92
N ASN A 514 -29.93 -42.86 52.10
CA ASN A 514 -30.20 -44.22 51.65
C ASN A 514 -31.34 -44.85 52.46
N VAL A 515 -31.98 -45.90 51.92
CA VAL A 515 -33.09 -46.59 52.58
C VAL A 515 -32.68 -47.06 53.99
N GLY A 516 -33.54 -46.77 54.98
CA GLY A 516 -33.26 -46.98 56.40
C GLY A 516 -32.73 -45.73 57.14
N TYR A 517 -32.32 -44.67 56.43
CA TYR A 517 -31.76 -43.47 57.04
C TYR A 517 -32.58 -42.18 56.79
N THR A 518 -32.48 -41.23 57.71
CA THR A 518 -33.14 -39.90 57.66
C THR A 518 -32.16 -38.77 58.01
N GLY A 519 -32.41 -37.56 57.50
CA GLY A 519 -31.57 -36.37 57.65
C GLY A 519 -31.54 -35.54 56.36
N ASP A 520 -30.67 -34.53 56.29
CA ASP A 520 -30.47 -33.70 55.08
C ASP A 520 -29.48 -34.29 54.06
N GLY A 521 -28.85 -35.43 54.38
CA GLY A 521 -27.91 -36.12 53.51
C GLY A 521 -26.57 -35.42 53.29
N ARG A 522 -26.32 -34.22 53.84
CA ARG A 522 -25.10 -33.44 53.58
C ARG A 522 -23.99 -33.78 54.58
N ALA A 523 -22.76 -33.92 54.10
CA ALA A 523 -21.60 -34.28 54.94
C ALA A 523 -21.30 -33.22 56.03
N ASN A 524 -21.60 -31.95 55.73
CA ASN A 524 -21.47 -30.81 56.64
C ASN A 524 -22.83 -30.35 57.23
N GLY A 525 -23.86 -31.20 57.17
CA GLY A 525 -25.21 -30.92 57.68
C GLY A 525 -25.56 -31.79 58.90
N THR A 526 -26.83 -32.15 59.00
CA THR A 526 -27.32 -33.21 59.90
C THR A 526 -26.96 -34.61 59.38
N GLY A 527 -26.63 -34.75 58.09
CA GLY A 527 -26.15 -36.00 57.51
C GLY A 527 -27.26 -37.03 57.35
N CYS A 528 -26.97 -38.29 57.68
CA CYS A 528 -27.98 -39.35 57.71
C CYS A 528 -27.82 -40.21 58.98
N SER A 529 -28.85 -40.23 59.81
CA SER A 529 -28.98 -41.10 60.99
C SER A 529 -29.99 -42.22 60.74
N ASP A 530 -29.87 -43.30 61.50
CA ASP A 530 -30.80 -44.46 61.48
C ASP A 530 -32.27 -44.04 61.72
N ILE A 531 -33.23 -44.64 61.02
CA ILE A 531 -34.67 -44.37 61.21
C ILE A 531 -35.18 -45.24 62.36
N ASN A 532 -35.00 -44.75 63.59
CA ASN A 532 -35.42 -45.50 64.76
C ASN A 532 -36.93 -45.74 64.79
N THR A 533 -37.31 -47.00 64.60
CA THR A 533 -38.68 -47.47 64.41
C THR A 533 -39.42 -47.63 65.72
N CYS A 534 -38.72 -47.89 66.82
CA CYS A 534 -39.28 -47.85 68.17
C CYS A 534 -39.66 -46.42 68.64
N SER A 535 -39.00 -45.39 68.12
CA SER A 535 -39.22 -43.97 68.48
C SER A 535 -40.25 -43.26 67.60
N LYS A 536 -40.81 -43.93 66.58
CA LYS A 536 -41.93 -43.41 65.79
C LYS A 536 -43.17 -43.30 66.69
N SER A 537 -44.07 -42.36 66.38
CA SER A 537 -45.38 -42.21 67.07
C SER A 537 -46.30 -43.43 66.93
N SER A 538 -45.92 -44.42 66.12
CA SER A 538 -46.54 -45.72 65.96
C SER A 538 -45.50 -46.83 66.20
N ASN A 539 -45.05 -46.98 67.45
CA ASN A 539 -44.20 -48.10 67.86
C ASN A 539 -44.88 -49.43 67.46
N PRO A 540 -44.21 -50.34 66.74
CA PRO A 540 -44.83 -51.56 66.21
C PRO A 540 -45.12 -52.63 67.27
N CYS A 541 -44.58 -52.47 68.48
CA CYS A 541 -44.69 -53.47 69.54
C CYS A 541 -45.91 -53.25 70.45
N HIS A 542 -46.46 -54.35 70.95
CA HIS A 542 -47.57 -54.40 71.88
C HIS A 542 -47.19 -53.74 73.22
N ALA A 543 -48.17 -53.21 73.97
CA ALA A 543 -47.92 -52.47 75.21
C ALA A 543 -47.21 -53.29 76.31
N GLN A 544 -47.24 -54.63 76.22
CA GLN A 544 -46.50 -55.55 77.09
C GLN A 544 -45.30 -56.22 76.38
N ALA A 545 -44.71 -55.53 75.41
CA ALA A 545 -43.47 -55.94 74.75
C ALA A 545 -42.41 -54.83 74.77
N THR A 546 -41.15 -55.22 74.93
CA THR A 546 -40.00 -54.35 74.74
C THR A 546 -39.68 -54.26 73.25
N CYS A 547 -39.56 -53.04 72.73
CA CYS A 547 -39.14 -52.76 71.35
C CYS A 547 -37.62 -52.62 71.27
N THR A 548 -36.99 -53.38 70.37
CA THR A 548 -35.57 -53.21 70.00
C THR A 548 -35.48 -52.91 68.52
N ASP A 549 -34.86 -51.80 68.18
CA ASP A 549 -34.75 -51.29 66.82
C ASP A 549 -33.74 -52.12 66.00
N ASN A 550 -34.07 -52.45 64.75
CA ASN A 550 -33.13 -53.12 63.85
C ASN A 550 -32.33 -52.05 63.08
N PRO A 551 -30.99 -52.11 63.06
CA PRO A 551 -30.18 -51.08 62.44
C PRO A 551 -30.39 -50.98 60.92
N ALA A 552 -30.30 -49.77 60.37
CA ALA A 552 -30.40 -49.50 58.94
C ALA A 552 -29.49 -50.42 58.09
N PRO A 553 -29.94 -50.91 56.92
CA PRO A 553 -31.07 -50.44 56.13
C PRO A 553 -32.44 -51.07 56.49
N ALA A 554 -32.56 -51.78 57.61
CA ALA A 554 -33.84 -52.25 58.11
C ALA A 554 -34.80 -51.07 58.39
N LEU A 555 -36.10 -51.33 58.32
CA LEU A 555 -37.18 -50.37 58.62
C LEU A 555 -38.23 -50.95 59.57
N ASP A 556 -37.90 -52.08 60.21
CA ASP A 556 -38.70 -52.75 61.21
C ASP A 556 -37.97 -52.79 62.57
N ALA A 557 -38.64 -53.34 63.58
CA ALA A 557 -38.08 -53.52 64.90
C ALA A 557 -38.44 -54.92 65.41
N ASN A 558 -37.58 -55.47 66.26
CA ASN A 558 -37.88 -56.68 67.00
C ASN A 558 -38.72 -56.35 68.24
N CYS A 559 -39.73 -57.17 68.51
CA CYS A 559 -40.61 -57.04 69.67
C CYS A 559 -40.48 -58.30 70.52
N THR A 560 -40.29 -58.15 71.83
CA THR A 560 -40.19 -59.29 72.75
C THR A 560 -41.09 -59.06 73.94
N CYS A 561 -42.00 -60.00 74.20
CA CYS A 561 -42.94 -59.89 75.33
C CYS A 561 -42.20 -59.79 76.67
N ASN A 562 -42.76 -58.98 77.58
CA ASN A 562 -42.25 -58.80 78.92
C ASN A 562 -42.44 -60.09 79.75
N VAL A 563 -41.66 -60.24 80.83
CA VAL A 563 -41.74 -61.42 81.71
C VAL A 563 -43.17 -61.60 82.25
N GLY A 564 -43.68 -62.83 82.20
CA GLY A 564 -45.08 -63.15 82.49
C GLY A 564 -46.00 -63.22 81.26
N TYR A 565 -45.54 -62.78 80.09
CA TYR A 565 -46.35 -62.78 78.86
C TYR A 565 -45.75 -63.58 77.71
N THR A 566 -46.62 -64.11 76.83
CA THR A 566 -46.27 -64.87 75.62
C THR A 566 -47.01 -64.33 74.39
N GLY A 567 -46.43 -64.51 73.19
CA GLY A 567 -46.94 -64.01 71.91
C GLY A 567 -45.82 -63.52 70.97
N ASP A 568 -46.18 -62.89 69.87
CA ASP A 568 -45.20 -62.33 68.89
C ASP A 568 -44.71 -60.91 69.22
N GLY A 569 -45.24 -60.29 70.28
CA GLY A 569 -44.85 -58.96 70.73
C GLY A 569 -45.34 -57.80 69.87
N ARG A 570 -46.03 -58.02 68.74
CA ARG A 570 -46.40 -56.96 67.78
C ARG A 570 -47.82 -56.44 68.05
N ALA A 571 -48.01 -55.12 68.02
CA ALA A 571 -49.30 -54.48 68.29
C ALA A 571 -50.39 -54.86 67.26
N ASN A 572 -49.99 -55.18 66.02
CA ASN A 572 -50.85 -55.66 64.94
C ASN A 572 -50.74 -57.19 64.72
N GLY A 573 -50.15 -57.92 65.66
CA GLY A 573 -49.97 -59.37 65.60
C GLY A 573 -50.86 -60.11 66.60
N THR A 574 -50.35 -61.20 67.16
CA THR A 574 -50.89 -61.87 68.35
C THR A 574 -50.61 -61.08 69.64
N GLY A 575 -49.64 -60.16 69.63
CA GLY A 575 -49.35 -59.27 70.76
C GLY A 575 -48.66 -59.99 71.91
N CYS A 576 -49.10 -59.74 73.15
CA CYS A 576 -48.64 -60.46 74.33
C CYS A 576 -49.82 -60.73 75.27
N SER A 577 -50.09 -62.00 75.55
CA SER A 577 -51.09 -62.48 76.52
C SER A 577 -50.43 -63.10 77.75
N ASP A 578 -51.17 -63.20 78.84
CA ASP A 578 -50.72 -63.81 80.11
C ASP A 578 -50.25 -65.27 79.92
N ILE A 579 -49.27 -65.73 80.71
CA ILE A 579 -48.79 -67.11 80.71
C ILE A 579 -49.53 -67.88 81.80
N ASN A 580 -50.65 -68.51 81.43
CA ASN A 580 -51.47 -69.27 82.36
C ASN A 580 -50.71 -70.47 82.96
N ALA A 581 -50.31 -70.35 84.22
CA ALA A 581 -49.54 -71.33 84.97
C ALA A 581 -50.37 -72.58 85.31
N CYS A 582 -51.70 -72.45 85.45
CA CYS A 582 -52.57 -73.62 85.63
C CYS A 582 -52.51 -74.62 84.45
N SER A 583 -52.15 -74.16 83.24
CA SER A 583 -51.93 -75.02 82.07
C SER A 583 -50.92 -76.15 82.30
N SER A 584 -49.99 -75.98 83.25
CA SER A 584 -49.00 -77.02 83.58
C SER A 584 -49.50 -78.06 84.60
N ASN A 585 -50.76 -77.97 85.04
CA ASN A 585 -51.36 -78.78 86.12
C ASN A 585 -50.49 -78.83 87.42
N PRO A 586 -50.15 -77.68 88.03
CA PRO A 586 -49.29 -77.62 89.21
C PRO A 586 -49.95 -78.13 90.52
N CYS A 587 -51.27 -78.30 90.52
CA CYS A 587 -52.05 -78.68 91.70
C CYS A 587 -52.33 -80.19 91.77
N HIS A 588 -52.46 -80.69 92.99
CA HIS A 588 -52.80 -82.07 93.31
C HIS A 588 -54.20 -82.44 92.76
N THR A 589 -54.46 -83.72 92.50
CA THR A 589 -55.72 -84.18 91.88
C THR A 589 -56.97 -83.92 92.74
N GLN A 590 -56.78 -83.70 94.04
CA GLN A 590 -57.81 -83.27 94.98
C GLN A 590 -57.69 -81.78 95.36
N ALA A 591 -57.19 -80.94 94.46
CA ALA A 591 -57.12 -79.49 94.62
C ALA A 591 -57.60 -78.75 93.36
N THR A 592 -58.18 -77.57 93.58
CA THR A 592 -58.55 -76.64 92.50
C THR A 592 -57.39 -75.68 92.20
N CYS A 593 -57.08 -75.47 90.92
CA CYS A 593 -56.06 -74.53 90.46
C CYS A 593 -56.68 -73.16 90.14
N THR A 594 -56.03 -72.08 90.58
CA THR A 594 -56.33 -70.72 90.16
C THR A 594 -55.05 -69.99 89.75
N ASP A 595 -55.10 -69.36 88.59
CA ASP A 595 -53.98 -68.72 87.92
C ASP A 595 -53.65 -67.35 88.56
N ASN A 596 -52.38 -67.04 88.81
CA ASN A 596 -51.98 -65.70 89.27
C ASN A 596 -51.71 -64.81 88.04
N PRO A 597 -52.23 -63.57 87.98
CA PRO A 597 -52.05 -62.71 86.82
C PRO A 597 -50.59 -62.27 86.64
N ALA A 598 -50.18 -62.05 85.38
CA ALA A 598 -48.87 -61.53 85.01
C ALA A 598 -48.48 -60.27 85.83
N PRO A 599 -47.21 -60.12 86.25
CA PRO A 599 -46.04 -60.90 85.82
C PRO A 599 -45.74 -62.15 86.67
N ALA A 600 -46.71 -62.66 87.45
CA ALA A 600 -46.56 -63.96 88.11
C ALA A 600 -46.39 -65.09 87.08
N LEU A 601 -45.77 -66.20 87.51
CA LEU A 601 -45.56 -67.42 86.71
C LEU A 601 -45.94 -68.68 87.52
N ASP A 602 -46.68 -68.51 88.61
CA ASP A 602 -47.13 -69.58 89.49
C ASP A 602 -48.66 -69.55 89.62
N ALA A 603 -49.21 -70.64 90.14
CA ALA A 603 -50.64 -70.76 90.40
C ALA A 603 -50.88 -71.08 91.87
N ASN A 604 -52.03 -70.65 92.38
CA ASN A 604 -52.51 -71.02 93.69
C ASN A 604 -53.33 -72.32 93.62
N CYS A 605 -53.19 -73.17 94.65
CA CYS A 605 -53.80 -74.48 94.73
C CYS A 605 -54.54 -74.64 96.05
N THR A 606 -55.81 -75.03 96.02
CA THR A 606 -56.65 -75.16 97.23
C THR A 606 -57.26 -76.55 97.29
N CYS A 607 -57.05 -77.30 98.38
CA CYS A 607 -57.61 -78.64 98.56
C CYS A 607 -59.15 -78.65 98.56
N ASN A 608 -59.72 -79.73 98.03
CA ASN A 608 -61.16 -79.99 97.99
C ASN A 608 -61.70 -80.34 99.39
N VAL A 609 -63.00 -80.16 99.60
CA VAL A 609 -63.67 -80.44 100.89
C VAL A 609 -63.47 -81.90 101.31
N GLY A 610 -63.17 -82.11 102.59
CA GLY A 610 -62.81 -83.42 103.16
C GLY A 610 -61.31 -83.73 103.14
N TYR A 611 -60.48 -82.86 102.53
CA TYR A 611 -59.03 -83.03 102.48
C TYR A 611 -58.27 -81.83 103.07
N THR A 612 -57.04 -82.07 103.53
CA THR A 612 -56.11 -81.07 104.07
C THR A 612 -54.72 -81.19 103.44
N GLY A 613 -53.97 -80.09 103.34
CA GLY A 613 -52.65 -80.02 102.70
C GLY A 613 -52.40 -78.70 101.96
N ASP A 614 -51.27 -78.60 101.24
CA ASP A 614 -50.90 -77.41 100.45
C ASP A 614 -51.48 -77.36 99.02
N GLY A 615 -52.19 -78.41 98.60
CA GLY A 615 -52.82 -78.48 97.29
C GLY A 615 -51.87 -78.64 96.10
N ARG A 616 -50.54 -78.66 96.27
CA ARG A 616 -49.58 -78.71 95.16
C ARG A 616 -49.22 -80.16 94.79
N ALA A 617 -49.14 -80.46 93.49
CA ALA A 617 -48.82 -81.80 93.00
C ALA A 617 -47.42 -82.28 93.42
N ASN A 618 -46.48 -81.34 93.53
CA ASN A 618 -45.10 -81.58 94.01
C ASN A 618 -44.88 -81.12 95.47
N GLY A 619 -45.96 -80.95 96.23
CA GLY A 619 -45.94 -80.54 97.64
C GLY A 619 -46.34 -81.66 98.59
N THR A 620 -47.00 -81.29 99.68
CA THR A 620 -47.73 -82.21 100.56
C THR A 620 -49.03 -82.73 99.93
N GLY A 621 -49.55 -82.03 98.92
CA GLY A 621 -50.76 -82.45 98.20
C GLY A 621 -52.03 -82.22 99.00
N CYS A 622 -52.94 -83.19 98.99
CA CYS A 622 -54.15 -83.19 99.83
C CYS A 622 -54.43 -84.61 100.35
N SER A 623 -54.51 -84.78 101.66
CA SER A 623 -54.82 -86.03 102.35
C SER A 623 -56.15 -85.98 103.09
N ASP A 624 -56.73 -87.14 103.38
CA ASP A 624 -57.95 -87.33 104.17
C ASP A 624 -57.86 -86.66 105.57
N ILE A 625 -59.00 -86.26 106.14
CA ILE A 625 -59.11 -85.62 107.46
C ILE A 625 -59.65 -86.66 108.46
N ASN A 626 -58.73 -87.40 109.10
CA ASN A 626 -59.11 -88.45 110.03
C ASN A 626 -59.82 -87.92 111.28
N THR A 627 -61.07 -88.31 111.48
CA THR A 627 -61.96 -87.82 112.52
C THR A 627 -61.68 -88.45 113.88
N CYS A 628 -61.21 -89.70 113.95
CA CYS A 628 -60.82 -90.35 115.20
C CYS A 628 -59.56 -89.77 115.86
N LEU A 629 -58.68 -89.12 115.07
CA LEU A 629 -57.44 -88.48 115.55
C LEU A 629 -57.62 -87.00 115.92
N ASN A 630 -58.79 -86.40 115.68
CA ASN A 630 -59.10 -85.05 116.15
C ASN A 630 -59.21 -85.00 117.68
N SER A 631 -58.93 -83.82 118.27
CA SER A 631 -58.96 -83.58 119.72
C SER A 631 -60.33 -83.79 120.38
N SER A 632 -61.37 -83.95 119.57
CA SER A 632 -62.78 -84.10 119.97
C SER A 632 -63.32 -85.45 119.48
N ASN A 633 -62.59 -86.53 119.73
CA ASN A 633 -62.97 -87.89 119.35
C ASN A 633 -64.44 -88.18 119.74
N PRO A 634 -65.31 -88.57 118.79
CA PRO A 634 -66.75 -88.66 119.03
C PRO A 634 -67.18 -89.87 119.87
N CYS A 635 -66.27 -90.79 120.18
CA CYS A 635 -66.56 -92.04 120.88
C CYS A 635 -66.35 -91.92 122.40
N HIS A 636 -67.18 -92.62 123.15
CA HIS A 636 -67.15 -92.72 124.60
C HIS A 636 -65.85 -93.37 125.08
N ALA A 637 -65.40 -93.05 126.30
CA ALA A 637 -64.13 -93.56 126.84
C ALA A 637 -64.07 -95.09 126.98
N GLN A 638 -65.21 -95.78 126.97
CA GLN A 638 -65.34 -97.24 126.92
C GLN A 638 -65.80 -97.76 125.55
N ALA A 639 -65.44 -97.07 124.47
CA ALA A 639 -65.73 -97.46 123.10
C ALA A 639 -64.52 -97.28 122.17
N THR A 640 -64.44 -98.12 121.13
CA THR A 640 -63.43 -98.03 120.08
C THR A 640 -63.90 -97.15 118.93
N CYS A 641 -63.06 -96.24 118.43
CA CYS A 641 -63.34 -95.35 117.29
C CYS A 641 -62.80 -95.94 115.98
N THR A 642 -63.61 -95.89 114.90
CA THR A 642 -63.18 -96.20 113.53
C THR A 642 -63.60 -95.08 112.59
N ASP A 643 -62.66 -94.59 111.79
CA ASP A 643 -62.81 -93.41 110.93
C ASP A 643 -63.52 -93.72 109.60
N ASN A 644 -64.33 -92.78 109.08
CA ASN A 644 -64.94 -92.90 107.75
C ASN A 644 -64.12 -92.11 106.71
N PRO A 645 -63.84 -92.66 105.52
CA PRO A 645 -62.97 -92.01 104.53
C PRO A 645 -63.60 -90.79 103.85
N ALA A 646 -62.76 -89.86 103.39
CA ALA A 646 -63.17 -88.66 102.66
C ALA A 646 -64.15 -88.95 101.51
N PRO A 647 -65.16 -88.09 101.28
CA PRO A 647 -65.36 -86.77 101.88
C PRO A 647 -66.20 -86.77 103.18
N ALA A 648 -66.34 -87.91 103.87
CA ALA A 648 -66.95 -87.92 105.19
C ALA A 648 -66.09 -87.15 106.21
N LEU A 649 -66.73 -86.70 107.31
CA LEU A 649 -66.11 -86.00 108.43
C LEU A 649 -66.67 -86.52 109.76
N ASP A 650 -66.95 -87.83 109.81
CA ASP A 650 -67.54 -88.52 110.94
C ASP A 650 -66.85 -89.88 111.19
N ALA A 651 -67.21 -90.52 112.30
CA ALA A 651 -66.63 -91.79 112.72
C ALA A 651 -67.67 -92.68 113.39
N ASN A 652 -67.38 -93.98 113.37
CA ASN A 652 -68.16 -95.03 114.00
C ASN A 652 -67.58 -95.42 115.37
N CYS A 653 -68.44 -95.82 116.30
CA CYS A 653 -68.10 -96.12 117.69
C CYS A 653 -68.69 -97.47 118.12
N THR A 654 -68.01 -98.22 119.00
CA THR A 654 -68.53 -99.51 119.51
C THR A 654 -68.04 -99.78 120.93
N CYS A 655 -68.94 -100.11 121.86
CA CYS A 655 -68.61 -100.32 123.27
C CYS A 655 -67.70 -101.54 123.55
N ASN A 656 -66.94 -101.44 124.62
CA ASN A 656 -66.07 -102.49 125.16
C ASN A 656 -66.89 -103.57 125.90
N VAL A 657 -66.33 -104.78 126.02
CA VAL A 657 -66.97 -105.94 126.67
C VAL A 657 -67.28 -105.66 128.14
N GLY A 658 -68.46 -106.10 128.62
CA GLY A 658 -68.99 -105.80 129.94
C GLY A 658 -69.72 -104.46 130.03
N TYR A 659 -69.95 -103.79 128.90
CA TYR A 659 -70.76 -102.57 128.81
C TYR A 659 -71.71 -102.60 127.60
N THR A 660 -72.84 -101.90 127.72
CA THR A 660 -73.87 -101.77 126.67
C THR A 660 -74.23 -100.31 126.40
N GLY A 661 -74.55 -99.96 125.15
CA GLY A 661 -74.86 -98.59 124.71
C GLY A 661 -74.44 -98.29 123.26
N ASP A 662 -74.58 -97.04 122.82
CA ASP A 662 -74.23 -96.60 121.45
C ASP A 662 -72.75 -96.24 121.23
N GLY A 663 -71.96 -96.21 122.30
CA GLY A 663 -70.52 -95.93 122.23
C GLY A 663 -70.15 -94.50 121.87
N ARG A 664 -71.08 -93.54 121.75
CA ARG A 664 -70.77 -92.13 121.45
C ARG A 664 -70.62 -91.31 122.73
N ALA A 665 -69.65 -90.41 122.77
CA ALA A 665 -69.37 -89.57 123.94
C ALA A 665 -70.53 -88.62 124.29
N ASN A 666 -71.27 -88.18 123.27
CA ASN A 666 -72.46 -87.34 123.39
C ASN A 666 -73.78 -88.13 123.18
N GLY A 667 -73.73 -89.46 123.34
CA GLY A 667 -74.89 -90.36 123.19
C GLY A 667 -75.31 -90.99 124.52
N THR A 668 -75.81 -92.21 124.46
CA THR A 668 -76.02 -93.09 125.63
C THR A 668 -74.70 -93.63 126.18
N GLY A 669 -73.61 -93.58 125.41
CA GLY A 669 -72.28 -93.97 125.87
C GLY A 669 -72.14 -95.48 126.00
N CYS A 670 -71.54 -95.94 127.10
CA CYS A 670 -71.46 -97.36 127.47
C CYS A 670 -71.68 -97.50 128.99
N LEU A 671 -72.64 -98.31 129.39
CA LEU A 671 -73.09 -98.52 130.77
C LEU A 671 -72.94 -99.98 131.19
N ASP A 672 -72.84 -100.21 132.49
CA ASP A 672 -72.63 -101.52 133.14
C ASP A 672 -73.80 -102.51 132.92
N GLU A 673 -73.52 -103.81 132.88
CA GLU A 673 -74.48 -104.88 132.57
C GLU A 673 -74.81 -105.73 133.81
N ASN A 674 -75.78 -105.26 134.61
CA ASN A 674 -76.13 -105.84 135.92
C ASN A 674 -76.70 -107.28 135.82
N ALA A 675 -75.97 -108.25 136.38
CA ALA A 675 -76.30 -109.67 136.32
C ALA A 675 -77.41 -110.09 137.32
N CYS A 676 -77.59 -109.39 138.45
CA CYS A 676 -78.67 -109.70 139.40
C CYS A 676 -80.09 -109.55 138.80
N LEU A 677 -80.28 -108.73 137.75
CA LEU A 677 -81.57 -108.60 137.04
C LEU A 677 -82.07 -109.93 136.44
N SER A 678 -81.18 -110.90 136.22
CA SER A 678 -81.54 -112.25 135.75
C SER A 678 -82.13 -113.18 136.82
N ASN A 679 -82.25 -112.71 138.08
CA ASN A 679 -82.70 -113.47 139.26
C ASN A 679 -81.95 -114.81 139.49
N PRO A 680 -80.60 -114.81 139.61
CA PRO A 680 -79.81 -116.04 139.74
C PRO A 680 -79.87 -116.71 141.12
N CYS A 681 -80.47 -116.07 142.13
CA CYS A 681 -80.51 -116.53 143.51
C CYS A 681 -81.83 -117.20 143.91
N HIS A 682 -81.75 -118.15 144.82
CA HIS A 682 -82.88 -118.90 145.38
C HIS A 682 -83.84 -117.97 146.14
N THR A 683 -85.12 -118.31 146.22
CA THR A 683 -86.16 -117.45 146.84
C THR A 683 -85.89 -117.13 148.32
N ASN A 684 -85.18 -118.01 149.02
CA ASN A 684 -84.73 -117.82 150.40
C ASN A 684 -83.28 -117.30 150.47
N ALA A 685 -82.80 -116.53 149.48
CA ALA A 685 -81.47 -115.96 149.42
C ALA A 685 -81.45 -114.55 148.79
N ASN A 686 -80.48 -113.71 149.17
CA ASN A 686 -80.27 -112.38 148.59
C ASN A 686 -79.23 -112.39 147.46
N CYS A 687 -79.40 -111.52 146.45
CA CYS A 687 -78.48 -111.31 145.32
C CYS A 687 -77.60 -110.07 145.52
N THR A 688 -76.34 -110.16 145.12
CA THR A 688 -75.43 -109.01 144.96
C THR A 688 -74.63 -109.13 143.67
N ASP A 689 -74.54 -108.03 142.94
CA ASP A 689 -73.97 -107.95 141.59
C ASP A 689 -72.45 -107.72 141.63
N ASN A 690 -71.68 -108.31 140.70
CA ASN A 690 -70.24 -108.10 140.62
C ASN A 690 -69.90 -106.97 139.63
N PRO A 691 -68.95 -106.07 139.95
CA PRO A 691 -68.59 -104.97 139.05
C PRO A 691 -67.85 -105.46 137.78
N PRO A 692 -67.96 -104.72 136.66
CA PRO A 692 -67.41 -105.12 135.36
C PRO A 692 -65.87 -105.18 135.41
N PRO A 693 -65.23 -106.09 134.66
CA PRO A 693 -65.79 -106.89 133.56
C PRO A 693 -66.34 -108.27 133.98
N ALA A 694 -66.70 -108.48 135.26
CA ALA A 694 -67.54 -109.62 135.62
C ALA A 694 -68.95 -109.47 135.02
N ILE A 695 -69.64 -110.59 134.82
CA ILE A 695 -71.02 -110.65 134.25
C ILE A 695 -71.87 -111.64 135.06
N ASP A 696 -71.53 -111.81 136.33
CA ASP A 696 -72.14 -112.78 137.24
C ASP A 696 -72.47 -112.15 138.60
N ALA A 697 -73.29 -112.84 139.38
CA ALA A 697 -73.75 -112.37 140.68
C ALA A 697 -73.57 -113.43 141.77
N ASN A 698 -73.51 -112.95 143.01
CA ASN A 698 -73.31 -113.74 144.21
C ASN A 698 -74.61 -113.85 145.05
N CYS A 699 -74.78 -114.98 145.75
CA CYS A 699 -76.01 -115.34 146.45
C CYS A 699 -75.74 -115.83 147.89
N THR A 700 -76.61 -115.50 148.84
CA THR A 700 -76.48 -115.96 150.25
C THR A 700 -77.83 -116.26 150.90
N CYS A 701 -77.98 -117.43 151.54
CA CYS A 701 -79.22 -117.87 152.20
C CYS A 701 -79.64 -117.03 153.42
N ASN A 702 -80.96 -116.97 153.64
CA ASN A 702 -81.61 -116.31 154.77
C ASN A 702 -81.55 -117.16 156.06
N ALA A 703 -81.63 -116.51 157.21
CA ALA A 703 -81.52 -117.15 158.53
C ALA A 703 -82.61 -118.21 158.76
N GLY A 704 -82.25 -119.29 159.47
CA GLY A 704 -83.08 -120.48 159.64
C GLY A 704 -82.94 -121.51 158.50
N TYR A 705 -82.28 -121.16 157.40
CA TYR A 705 -82.02 -122.06 156.27
C TYR A 705 -80.52 -122.25 156.01
N THR A 706 -80.16 -123.35 155.34
CA THR A 706 -78.79 -123.68 154.93
C THR A 706 -78.71 -124.13 153.47
N GLY A 707 -77.61 -123.81 152.77
CA GLY A 707 -77.39 -124.12 151.34
C GLY A 707 -76.53 -123.06 150.63
N ASP A 708 -76.39 -123.17 149.30
CA ASP A 708 -75.59 -122.22 148.48
C ASP A 708 -76.34 -120.98 148.00
N GLY A 709 -77.66 -120.91 148.20
CA GLY A 709 -78.48 -119.75 147.84
C GLY A 709 -78.63 -119.48 146.34
N ARG A 710 -78.14 -120.32 145.42
CA ARG A 710 -78.35 -120.16 143.98
C ARG A 710 -79.65 -120.84 143.54
N ALA A 711 -80.41 -120.20 142.64
CA ALA A 711 -81.70 -120.73 142.17
C ALA A 711 -81.56 -122.10 141.45
N ASN A 712 -80.45 -122.26 140.72
CA ASN A 712 -80.06 -123.49 140.03
C ASN A 712 -78.99 -124.29 140.79
N GLY A 713 -78.87 -124.09 142.11
CA GLY A 713 -77.91 -124.76 142.99
C GLY A 713 -78.59 -125.73 143.97
N THR A 714 -77.98 -125.88 145.15
CA THR A 714 -78.58 -126.58 146.29
C THR A 714 -79.65 -125.75 147.02
N GLY A 715 -79.74 -124.45 146.72
CA GLY A 715 -80.82 -123.58 147.23
C GLY A 715 -80.65 -123.27 148.72
N CYS A 716 -81.75 -123.28 149.49
CA CYS A 716 -81.73 -123.11 150.94
C CYS A 716 -82.84 -123.97 151.60
N SER A 717 -82.50 -124.86 152.54
CA SER A 717 -83.46 -125.75 153.25
C SER A 717 -83.45 -125.60 154.77
N ASP A 718 -84.52 -126.05 155.42
CA ASP A 718 -84.77 -126.01 156.88
C ASP A 718 -83.73 -126.82 157.70
N VAL A 719 -83.61 -126.53 159.00
CA VAL A 719 -82.57 -127.06 159.92
C VAL A 719 -83.22 -127.85 161.07
N ASN A 720 -83.34 -129.18 160.88
CA ASN A 720 -84.00 -130.11 161.80
C ASN A 720 -83.31 -130.24 163.17
N ALA A 721 -84.03 -129.89 164.24
CA ALA A 721 -83.57 -129.90 165.63
C ALA A 721 -83.71 -131.28 166.31
N CYS A 722 -84.72 -132.08 165.96
CA CYS A 722 -84.88 -133.45 166.51
C CYS A 722 -83.67 -134.36 166.24
N SER A 723 -82.86 -134.07 165.22
CA SER A 723 -81.59 -134.75 164.92
C SER A 723 -80.61 -134.84 166.12
N SER A 724 -80.78 -133.97 167.13
CA SER A 724 -79.99 -133.95 168.37
C SER A 724 -80.45 -134.93 169.47
N ASN A 725 -81.58 -135.64 169.29
CA ASN A 725 -82.22 -136.51 170.29
C ASN A 725 -82.47 -135.86 171.68
N PRO A 726 -83.26 -134.77 171.78
CA PRO A 726 -83.53 -134.07 173.04
C PRO A 726 -84.53 -134.77 173.98
N CYS A 727 -85.24 -135.81 173.52
CA CYS A 727 -86.34 -136.45 174.25
C CYS A 727 -85.94 -137.72 175.01
N HIS A 728 -86.67 -138.01 176.09
CA HIS A 728 -86.46 -139.18 176.95
C HIS A 728 -86.75 -140.49 176.21
N ALA A 729 -86.10 -141.60 176.59
CA ALA A 729 -86.20 -142.88 175.89
C ALA A 729 -87.63 -143.48 175.81
N ASN A 730 -88.53 -143.04 176.69
CA ASN A 730 -89.96 -143.40 176.67
C ASN A 730 -90.85 -142.26 176.13
N ALA A 731 -90.31 -141.37 175.28
CA ALA A 731 -91.02 -140.25 174.67
C ALA A 731 -90.67 -140.11 173.18
N THR A 732 -91.56 -139.46 172.42
CA THR A 732 -91.41 -139.22 170.98
C THR A 732 -91.01 -137.77 170.69
N CYS A 733 -90.03 -137.55 169.81
CA CYS A 733 -89.58 -136.23 169.35
C CYS A 733 -90.39 -135.74 168.14
N THR A 734 -90.76 -134.46 168.14
CA THR A 734 -91.40 -133.78 167.00
C THR A 734 -90.67 -132.47 166.72
N ASP A 735 -90.26 -132.26 165.47
CA ASP A 735 -89.45 -131.13 165.04
C ASP A 735 -90.32 -129.88 164.81
N ASN A 736 -89.89 -128.70 165.28
CA ASN A 736 -90.62 -127.46 165.04
C ASN A 736 -90.10 -126.80 163.74
N PRO A 737 -90.96 -126.43 162.77
CA PRO A 737 -90.52 -125.90 161.47
C PRO A 737 -89.90 -124.50 161.55
N ALA A 738 -89.04 -124.16 160.57
CA ALA A 738 -88.40 -122.83 160.46
C ALA A 738 -89.42 -121.66 160.61
N PRO A 739 -89.02 -120.57 161.31
CA PRO A 739 -87.68 -120.23 161.78
C PRO A 739 -87.36 -120.74 163.21
N ALA A 740 -88.11 -121.70 163.74
CA ALA A 740 -87.76 -122.35 165.01
C ALA A 740 -86.48 -123.20 164.87
N LEU A 741 -85.85 -123.53 166.01
CA LEU A 741 -84.63 -124.36 166.10
C LEU A 741 -84.72 -125.34 167.29
N ASP A 742 -85.93 -125.70 167.70
CA ASP A 742 -86.24 -126.51 168.87
C ASP A 742 -87.23 -127.65 168.53
N ALA A 743 -87.50 -128.52 169.51
CA ALA A 743 -88.29 -129.73 169.30
C ALA A 743 -89.13 -130.10 170.51
N SER A 744 -90.29 -130.71 170.25
CA SER A 744 -91.32 -131.05 171.22
C SER A 744 -91.29 -132.54 171.59
N CYS A 745 -91.34 -132.86 172.90
CA CYS A 745 -91.26 -134.23 173.42
C CYS A 745 -92.59 -134.69 174.07
N THR A 746 -93.03 -135.92 173.83
CA THR A 746 -94.29 -136.46 174.41
C THR A 746 -94.11 -137.89 174.94
N CYS A 747 -94.45 -138.16 176.21
CA CYS A 747 -94.35 -139.51 176.81
C CYS A 747 -95.28 -140.55 176.17
N ASN A 748 -94.80 -141.80 176.11
CA ASN A 748 -95.50 -142.95 175.56
C ASN A 748 -96.52 -143.54 176.56
N ALA A 749 -97.57 -144.18 176.03
CA ALA A 749 -98.72 -144.64 176.82
C ALA A 749 -98.36 -145.62 177.95
N GLY A 750 -99.02 -145.47 179.10
CA GLY A 750 -98.75 -146.23 180.33
C GLY A 750 -97.75 -145.56 181.28
N PHE A 751 -97.07 -144.51 180.82
CA PHE A 751 -96.15 -143.69 181.62
C PHE A 751 -96.62 -142.24 181.72
N ALA A 752 -96.28 -141.54 182.79
CA ALA A 752 -96.56 -140.12 183.00
C ALA A 752 -95.28 -139.34 183.37
N GLY A 753 -95.18 -138.09 182.90
CA GLY A 753 -94.05 -137.19 183.08
C GLY A 753 -93.90 -136.23 181.88
N ASP A 754 -92.79 -135.49 181.85
CA ASP A 754 -92.49 -134.44 180.85
C ASP A 754 -91.73 -134.92 179.60
N GLY A 755 -91.22 -136.15 179.60
CA GLY A 755 -90.61 -136.75 178.41
C GLY A 755 -89.28 -136.14 177.95
N VAL A 756 -88.58 -135.38 178.80
CA VAL A 756 -87.24 -134.84 178.53
C VAL A 756 -86.16 -135.48 179.42
N VAL A 757 -84.91 -135.55 178.92
CA VAL A 757 -83.78 -136.24 179.58
C VAL A 757 -82.87 -135.34 180.42
N ASN A 758 -83.19 -134.05 180.51
CA ASN A 758 -82.37 -133.05 181.19
C ASN A 758 -82.56 -133.09 182.72
N ALA A 759 -81.60 -132.51 183.47
CA ALA A 759 -81.43 -132.76 184.91
C ALA A 759 -82.56 -132.30 185.85
N ASN A 760 -83.58 -131.62 185.32
CA ASN A 760 -84.78 -131.20 186.05
C ASN A 760 -86.06 -131.95 185.59
N GLY A 761 -85.96 -132.79 184.54
CA GLY A 761 -87.08 -133.54 183.98
C GLY A 761 -87.47 -134.75 184.83
N THR A 762 -88.76 -135.02 184.88
CA THR A 762 -89.37 -136.21 185.51
C THR A 762 -89.35 -137.44 184.60
N GLY A 763 -89.06 -137.27 183.31
CA GLY A 763 -88.97 -138.38 182.35
C GLY A 763 -90.35 -138.97 182.06
N CYS A 764 -90.51 -140.29 182.15
CA CYS A 764 -91.81 -140.96 182.08
C CYS A 764 -91.85 -142.19 183.03
N LEU A 765 -92.77 -142.24 184.00
CA LEU A 765 -92.85 -143.24 185.08
C LEU A 765 -94.24 -143.90 185.23
N LEU A 766 -94.31 -145.06 185.93
CA LEU A 766 -95.50 -145.92 186.09
C LEU A 766 -96.38 -145.56 187.31
N GLN A 767 -97.67 -145.92 187.31
CA GLN A 767 -98.63 -145.64 188.42
C GLN A 767 -99.60 -146.78 188.78
N PRO A 768 -99.92 -146.90 190.09
CA PRO A 768 -101.21 -147.43 190.56
C PRO A 768 -101.88 -146.60 191.70
N VAL A 769 -103.16 -146.22 191.50
CA VAL A 769 -104.22 -145.87 192.49
C VAL A 769 -104.02 -144.71 193.51
N SER A 770 -104.91 -143.69 193.42
CA SER A 770 -105.35 -142.70 194.45
C SER A 770 -104.46 -141.47 194.81
N GLY A 771 -105.09 -140.31 195.07
CA GLY A 771 -104.46 -139.06 195.59
C GLY A 771 -104.93 -137.76 194.88
N ALA A 772 -104.83 -136.56 195.50
CA ALA A 772 -105.39 -135.29 194.98
C ALA A 772 -104.50 -134.01 195.20
N GLY A 773 -104.65 -132.94 194.38
CA GLY A 773 -104.42 -131.51 194.77
C GLY A 773 -103.63 -130.47 193.90
N SER A 774 -104.34 -129.53 193.22
CA SER A 774 -104.17 -128.01 193.08
C SER A 774 -102.99 -127.16 192.45
N SER A 775 -103.35 -126.17 191.55
CA SER A 775 -102.80 -124.75 191.25
C SER A 775 -101.60 -124.46 190.26
N ASP A 776 -101.32 -123.28 189.58
CA ASP A 776 -102.03 -122.00 189.12
C ASP A 776 -101.16 -121.00 188.20
N ILE A 777 -101.73 -119.88 187.61
CA ILE A 777 -101.10 -118.55 187.09
C ILE A 777 -100.28 -118.53 185.71
N ALA A 778 -99.99 -117.48 184.84
CA ALA A 778 -100.41 -116.09 184.32
C ALA A 778 -99.54 -115.72 183.01
N PHE A 779 -99.35 -114.58 182.24
CA PHE A 779 -99.75 -113.13 181.90
C PHE A 779 -98.91 -112.63 180.61
N PHE A 780 -98.94 -111.47 179.84
CA PHE A 780 -99.80 -110.28 179.45
C PHE A 780 -99.15 -109.26 178.35
N LEU A 781 -99.92 -108.42 177.56
CA LEU A 781 -99.58 -107.16 176.72
C LEU A 781 -98.80 -107.24 175.32
N THR A 782 -98.59 -106.31 174.30
CA THR A 782 -99.01 -104.95 173.65
C THR A 782 -98.19 -104.67 172.30
N LEU A 783 -98.19 -103.65 171.36
CA LEU A 783 -98.98 -102.50 170.70
C LEU A 783 -97.98 -101.59 169.77
N ALA A 784 -98.11 -100.67 168.74
CA ALA A 784 -98.92 -100.11 167.55
C ALA A 784 -98.05 -98.97 166.78
N CYS A 785 -98.29 -98.10 165.73
CA CYS A 785 -98.95 -97.88 164.36
C CYS A 785 -98.63 -96.41 163.78
N THR A 786 -98.84 -95.76 162.57
CA THR A 786 -99.00 -95.94 161.04
C THR A 786 -99.09 -94.55 160.21
N LEU A 787 -99.04 -94.48 158.82
CA LEU A 787 -99.69 -93.51 157.79
C LEU A 787 -98.93 -92.81 156.55
N MET A 788 -99.60 -91.94 155.70
CA MET A 788 -99.43 -91.69 154.19
C MET A 788 -99.63 -90.23 153.58
N ALA A 789 -99.35 -89.97 152.25
CA ALA A 789 -99.70 -88.75 151.41
C ALA A 789 -99.67 -88.95 149.82
N ILE A 790 -100.21 -88.04 148.93
CA ILE A 790 -100.34 -88.21 147.41
C ILE A 790 -100.76 -86.95 146.52
N LEU A 791 -100.71 -86.98 145.13
CA LEU A 791 -101.19 -86.04 144.00
C LEU A 791 -100.27 -84.87 143.43
N SER A 792 -100.42 -84.19 142.24
CA SER A 792 -100.85 -84.49 140.80
C SER A 792 -100.80 -83.28 139.74
N THR A 793 -100.81 -83.53 138.39
CA THR A 793 -101.21 -82.66 137.17
C THR A 793 -100.32 -81.45 136.65
N VAL A 794 -100.45 -80.72 135.50
CA VAL A 794 -101.49 -80.43 134.42
C VAL A 794 -100.98 -79.89 132.99
N SER A 795 -101.78 -80.06 131.90
CA SER A 795 -102.08 -79.33 130.58
C SER A 795 -101.15 -78.44 129.65
N GLU A 796 -101.07 -78.83 128.34
CA GLU A 796 -101.43 -78.21 127.00
C GLU A 796 -101.19 -76.72 126.50
N GLN A 797 -101.02 -76.56 125.15
CA GLN A 797 -101.30 -75.43 124.18
C GLN A 797 -100.24 -74.40 123.64
N ALA A 798 -99.83 -74.63 122.37
CA ALA A 798 -100.05 -73.81 121.13
C ALA A 798 -99.37 -72.45 120.76
N MET A 799 -99.07 -72.34 119.44
CA MET A 799 -99.01 -71.17 118.51
C MET A 799 -97.71 -70.36 118.21
N PHE A 800 -97.71 -69.87 116.95
CA PHE A 800 -96.96 -68.77 116.28
C PHE A 800 -95.54 -68.97 115.69
N GLU A 801 -95.48 -68.57 114.41
CA GLU A 801 -94.38 -68.17 113.48
C GLU A 801 -92.92 -68.55 113.78
#